data_AF-A0A2N8THY8-F1
#
_entry.id   AF-A0A2N8THY8-F1
#
_cell.length_a   1.000
_cell.length_b   1.000
_cell.length_c   1.000
_cell.angle_alpha   90.00
_cell.angle_beta   90.00
_cell.angle_gamma   90.00
#
_symmetry.space_group_name_H-M   'P 1'
#
loop_
_entity.id
_entity.type
_entity.pdbx_description
1 polymer ?
#
loop_
_entity_poly.entity_id
_entity_poly.type
_entity_poly.pdbx_seq_one_letter_code
_entity_poly.pdbx_strand_id
1 'polypeptide(L)'
;MRATSNSRRRVVRLLLALSALTALFATATSAVAASAADAPTQAAYLADRLRENPVHVTDQLPREVPRSTAPDLARIAKKTGVPTYVLVLPMQSSTDGRQLLGAVHDRLGRDGLYVRFEGPDIAEARAFGVDAPADAAVTVTQYELPYDAGPLLSFERFADVIAQGNEKAAARAEAAREKYQDDEPSDLYIGPSDRQNQSFITGILLTGVPLTILLLAVYAGRGRPKKPVLRPVVWGAALLSAAAVALAATAVFDQTRSSAAQPPTPADLSARVERVAAGLKQDPVYADPESPRVLDARQLDRLHERIRDFRRSDGGGPVYVSLVPQTPESESAGDSGLFAAAVHAKVGGDGVYVVADPDDGTIDAYNHGLRLDGNLLTFDMPDSVTLGDSRADEAGDHLLGERLDALMTFLDDTPRTDRPWSEPAPPAAPSAAGETALPPLFSTDFWPGLFVGAFAALLLSSVVAGATWIVRALRRRRSPAPEPSGSLPLTAPTEPSVSYLRRTAYAELTALTAEFSSPDDRGRAWDHLDAALLLVDGDPGRVRQPGTDAATLVAVIVLARAGRAALAGDPADLCCGVNPLHGPATRRHHVRVSAERNHRRLLPVCRLCGDTAVAEPGGIPARLLKLPDPSPGNTRVPYY
;
A
#
# COMPACT_ATOMS: atom_id res chain seq x y z
N MET A 1 -111.65 34.20 -20.23
CA MET A 1 -111.25 35.19 -21.25
C MET A 1 -109.74 35.42 -21.15
N ARG A 2 -109.03 35.13 -22.25
CA ARG A 2 -107.62 35.43 -22.62
C ARG A 2 -106.52 35.34 -21.54
N ALA A 3 -105.88 34.18 -21.53
CA ALA A 3 -104.56 33.90 -20.96
C ALA A 3 -103.44 34.70 -21.67
N THR A 4 -102.59 35.36 -20.88
CA THR A 4 -101.41 36.09 -21.36
C THR A 4 -100.18 35.17 -21.40
N SER A 5 -99.80 34.83 -22.62
CA SER A 5 -98.76 33.89 -23.03
C SER A 5 -97.32 34.43 -22.92
N ASN A 6 -96.95 35.08 -21.81
CA ASN A 6 -95.62 35.69 -21.67
C ASN A 6 -94.74 35.15 -20.53
N SER A 7 -95.30 34.38 -19.58
CA SER A 7 -94.52 33.81 -18.47
C SER A 7 -93.81 32.49 -18.85
N ARG A 8 -94.51 31.55 -19.52
CA ARG A 8 -93.93 30.26 -19.92
C ARG A 8 -92.77 30.37 -20.92
N ARG A 9 -92.75 31.39 -21.79
CA ARG A 9 -91.65 31.59 -22.76
C ARG A 9 -90.37 32.11 -22.11
N ARG A 10 -90.45 32.85 -20.99
CA ARG A 10 -89.26 33.33 -20.27
C ARG A 10 -88.61 32.23 -19.45
N VAL A 11 -89.41 31.37 -18.81
CA VAL A 11 -88.89 30.24 -18.03
C VAL A 11 -88.22 29.18 -18.93
N VAL A 12 -88.80 28.89 -20.11
CA VAL A 12 -88.20 27.96 -21.08
C VAL A 12 -86.91 28.54 -21.70
N ARG A 13 -86.84 29.85 -21.95
CA ARG A 13 -85.60 30.50 -22.42
C ARG A 13 -84.51 30.55 -21.35
N LEU A 14 -84.87 30.74 -20.08
CA LEU A 14 -83.92 30.71 -18.97
C LEU A 14 -83.37 29.29 -18.72
N LEU A 15 -84.23 28.26 -18.82
CA LEU A 15 -83.82 26.86 -18.69
C LEU A 15 -82.97 26.39 -19.88
N LEU A 16 -83.27 26.82 -21.12
CA LEU A 16 -82.42 26.56 -22.29
C LEU A 16 -81.08 27.30 -22.21
N ALA A 17 -81.05 28.53 -21.68
CA ALA A 17 -79.81 29.28 -21.46
C ALA A 17 -78.94 28.65 -20.36
N LEU A 18 -79.54 28.16 -19.26
CA LEU A 18 -78.80 27.44 -18.21
C LEU A 18 -78.29 26.08 -18.70
N SER A 19 -79.07 25.38 -19.53
CA SER A 19 -78.69 24.08 -20.09
C SER A 19 -77.58 24.21 -21.14
N ALA A 20 -77.58 25.31 -21.91
CA ALA A 20 -76.49 25.66 -22.83
C ALA A 20 -75.21 26.07 -22.09
N LEU A 21 -75.31 26.71 -20.91
CA LEU A 21 -74.14 27.04 -20.10
C LEU A 21 -73.51 25.79 -19.46
N THR A 22 -74.29 24.81 -19.02
CA THR A 22 -73.75 23.53 -18.51
C THR A 22 -73.18 22.65 -19.61
N ALA A 23 -73.67 22.74 -20.85
CA ALA A 23 -73.08 22.04 -21.99
C ALA A 23 -71.77 22.70 -22.47
N LEU A 24 -71.59 24.01 -22.31
CA LEU A 24 -70.32 24.69 -22.60
C LEU A 24 -69.22 24.46 -21.55
N PHE A 25 -69.58 24.10 -20.31
CA PHE A 25 -68.61 23.74 -19.26
C PHE A 25 -68.34 22.23 -19.13
N ALA A 26 -69.07 21.37 -19.86
CA ALA A 26 -68.89 19.91 -19.86
C ALA A 26 -68.15 19.36 -21.10
N THR A 27 -67.81 20.22 -22.08
CA THR A 27 -66.86 19.90 -23.17
C THR A 27 -65.60 20.77 -23.10
N ALA A 28 -65.28 21.28 -21.90
CA ALA A 28 -63.89 21.49 -21.54
C ALA A 28 -63.27 20.13 -21.19
N THR A 29 -63.21 19.23 -22.19
CA THR A 29 -62.01 18.41 -22.34
C THR A 29 -60.88 19.41 -22.15
N SER A 30 -60.04 19.17 -21.15
CA SER A 30 -58.74 19.79 -21.12
C SER A 30 -58.19 19.66 -22.54
N ALA A 31 -58.20 20.76 -23.28
CA ALA A 31 -57.10 21.05 -24.15
C ALA A 31 -55.93 21.13 -23.17
N VAL A 32 -55.42 19.94 -22.79
CA VAL A 32 -54.03 19.76 -22.43
C VAL A 32 -53.34 20.62 -23.44
N ALA A 33 -52.72 21.67 -22.93
CA ALA A 33 -51.89 22.53 -23.73
C ALA A 33 -50.99 21.59 -24.54
N ALA A 34 -51.29 21.45 -25.82
CA ALA A 34 -50.32 21.05 -26.82
C ALA A 34 -49.36 22.24 -26.89
N SER A 35 -48.52 22.33 -25.86
CA SER A 35 -47.52 23.36 -25.62
C SER A 35 -46.52 22.73 -24.65
N ALA A 36 -45.70 21.83 -25.18
CA ALA A 36 -44.46 21.25 -24.63
C ALA A 36 -44.00 19.96 -25.38
N ALA A 37 -44.62 19.57 -26.50
CA ALA A 37 -43.99 18.71 -27.49
C ALA A 37 -43.12 19.64 -28.37
N ASP A 38 -41.81 19.47 -28.58
CA ASP A 38 -41.09 18.26 -28.94
C ASP A 38 -39.61 18.37 -28.53
N ALA A 39 -39.27 17.91 -27.33
CA ALA A 39 -37.90 17.49 -27.06
C ALA A 39 -37.96 16.17 -26.28
N PRO A 40 -37.42 15.06 -26.82
CA PRO A 40 -37.59 13.73 -26.22
C PRO A 40 -36.94 13.70 -24.84
N THR A 41 -37.73 13.42 -23.80
CA THR A 41 -37.23 13.16 -22.43
C THR A 41 -36.10 12.13 -22.46
N GLN A 42 -35.14 12.17 -21.52
CA GLN A 42 -34.01 11.21 -21.44
C GLN A 42 -34.49 9.75 -21.62
N ALA A 43 -35.55 9.35 -20.90
CA ALA A 43 -36.15 8.02 -21.03
C ALA A 43 -36.67 7.68 -22.44
N ALA A 44 -37.18 8.67 -23.20
CA ALA A 44 -37.61 8.46 -24.58
C ALA A 44 -36.41 8.22 -25.50
N TYR A 45 -35.35 9.03 -25.35
CA TYR A 45 -34.12 8.85 -26.11
C TYR A 45 -33.49 7.47 -25.83
N LEU A 46 -33.40 7.06 -24.55
CA LEU A 46 -32.86 5.75 -24.18
C LEU A 46 -33.75 4.60 -24.69
N ALA A 47 -35.08 4.75 -24.63
CA ALA A 47 -36.00 3.78 -25.23
C ALA A 47 -35.82 3.67 -26.75
N ASP A 48 -35.57 4.78 -27.44
CA ASP A 48 -35.29 4.78 -28.88
C ASP A 48 -33.98 4.03 -29.19
N ARG A 49 -32.93 4.25 -28.39
CA ARG A 49 -31.67 3.50 -28.49
C ARG A 49 -31.86 2.01 -28.26
N LEU A 50 -32.64 1.64 -27.24
CA LEU A 50 -32.97 0.25 -26.93
C LEU A 50 -33.84 -0.43 -28.00
N ARG A 51 -34.60 0.37 -28.77
CA ARG A 51 -35.39 -0.13 -29.90
C ARG A 51 -34.49 -0.54 -31.07
N GLU A 52 -33.40 0.20 -31.29
CA GLU A 52 -32.38 -0.09 -32.30
C GLU A 52 -31.51 -1.28 -31.87
N ASN A 53 -31.00 -1.27 -30.63
CA ASN A 53 -30.15 -2.33 -30.07
C ASN A 53 -30.51 -2.56 -28.61
N PRO A 54 -30.70 -3.81 -28.14
CA PRO A 54 -31.09 -4.09 -26.76
C PRO A 54 -30.01 -3.75 -25.71
N VAL A 55 -28.82 -3.33 -26.15
CA VAL A 55 -27.74 -2.86 -25.29
C VAL A 55 -27.33 -1.48 -25.77
N HIS A 56 -27.47 -0.47 -24.91
CA HIS A 56 -26.95 0.87 -25.13
C HIS A 56 -25.79 1.10 -24.17
N VAL A 57 -24.63 1.45 -24.72
CA VAL A 57 -23.46 1.91 -23.97
C VAL A 57 -23.23 3.36 -24.34
N THR A 58 -23.22 4.23 -23.33
CA THR A 58 -22.98 5.67 -23.53
C THR A 58 -21.59 5.93 -24.14
N ASP A 59 -21.44 7.04 -24.87
CA ASP A 59 -20.13 7.54 -25.29
C ASP A 59 -19.51 8.52 -24.27
N GLN A 60 -20.14 8.70 -23.10
CA GLN A 60 -19.64 9.57 -22.03
C GLN A 60 -18.57 8.90 -21.15
N LEU A 61 -18.49 7.56 -21.13
CA LEU A 61 -17.53 6.78 -20.32
C LEU A 61 -16.59 5.90 -21.16
N PRO A 62 -15.98 6.38 -22.26
CA PRO A 62 -15.20 5.53 -23.14
C PRO A 62 -13.97 4.92 -22.45
N ARG A 63 -13.40 5.53 -21.39
CA ARG A 63 -12.23 4.98 -20.69
C ARG A 63 -12.56 3.84 -19.74
N GLU A 64 -13.79 3.80 -19.23
CA GLU A 64 -14.24 2.81 -18.26
C GLU A 64 -15.02 1.67 -18.92
N VAL A 65 -16.06 2.00 -19.69
CA VAL A 65 -16.87 1.03 -20.44
C VAL A 65 -17.00 1.49 -21.90
N PRO A 66 -16.03 1.12 -22.77
CA PRO A 66 -16.07 1.50 -24.17
C PRO A 66 -17.31 0.96 -24.89
N ARG A 67 -17.82 1.69 -25.89
CA ARG A 67 -18.97 1.25 -26.71
C ARG A 67 -18.68 -0.05 -27.46
N SER A 68 -17.42 -0.31 -27.78
CA SER A 68 -16.95 -1.57 -28.34
C SER A 68 -17.19 -2.79 -27.45
N THR A 69 -17.56 -2.64 -26.17
CA THR A 69 -17.96 -3.70 -25.24
C THR A 69 -19.42 -4.14 -25.40
N ALA A 70 -20.27 -3.34 -26.07
CA ALA A 70 -21.70 -3.64 -26.25
C ALA A 70 -22.01 -5.03 -26.85
N PRO A 71 -21.25 -5.56 -27.85
CA PRO A 71 -21.49 -6.90 -28.38
C PRO A 71 -21.27 -8.04 -27.37
N ASP A 72 -20.33 -7.88 -26.43
CA ASP A 72 -20.07 -8.85 -25.38
C ASP A 72 -21.16 -8.82 -24.31
N LEU A 73 -21.59 -7.62 -23.89
CA LEU A 73 -22.78 -7.45 -23.04
C LEU A 73 -24.02 -8.07 -23.68
N ALA A 74 -24.27 -7.82 -24.97
CA ALA A 74 -25.39 -8.43 -25.69
C ALA A 74 -25.31 -9.96 -25.76
N ARG A 75 -24.10 -10.54 -25.76
CA ARG A 75 -23.90 -11.99 -25.71
C ARG A 75 -24.25 -12.54 -24.33
N ILE A 76 -23.84 -11.85 -23.26
CA ILE A 76 -24.14 -12.23 -21.87
C ILE A 76 -25.64 -12.08 -21.58
N ALA A 77 -26.27 -11.02 -22.09
CA ALA A 77 -27.71 -10.76 -21.94
C ALA A 77 -28.57 -11.94 -22.39
N LYS A 78 -28.14 -12.68 -23.42
CA LYS A 78 -28.84 -13.89 -23.91
C LYS A 78 -28.84 -15.05 -22.91
N LYS A 79 -27.87 -15.11 -21.99
CA LYS A 79 -27.77 -16.16 -20.96
C LYS A 79 -28.86 -16.06 -19.88
N THR A 80 -29.48 -14.88 -19.73
CA THR A 80 -30.56 -14.64 -18.75
C THR A 80 -31.83 -15.46 -19.04
N GLY A 81 -32.03 -15.90 -20.29
CA GLY A 81 -33.22 -16.65 -20.69
C GLY A 81 -34.49 -15.81 -20.93
N VAL A 82 -34.44 -14.49 -20.72
CA VAL A 82 -35.53 -13.53 -20.98
C VAL A 82 -35.05 -12.37 -21.86
N PRO A 83 -35.95 -11.66 -22.58
CA PRO A 83 -35.56 -10.43 -23.26
C PRO A 83 -34.91 -9.47 -22.26
N THR A 84 -33.66 -9.08 -22.51
CA THR A 84 -32.88 -8.27 -21.57
C THR A 84 -32.39 -7.01 -22.28
N TYR A 85 -32.66 -5.86 -21.65
CA TYR A 85 -32.30 -4.54 -22.11
C TYR A 85 -31.27 -3.95 -21.16
N VAL A 86 -30.11 -3.55 -21.67
CA VAL A 86 -28.98 -3.06 -20.86
C VAL A 86 -28.70 -1.61 -21.21
N LEU A 87 -28.62 -0.77 -20.18
CA LEU A 87 -28.21 0.63 -20.26
C LEU A 87 -26.93 0.81 -19.46
N VAL A 88 -25.86 1.28 -20.11
CA VAL A 88 -24.64 1.73 -19.42
C VAL A 88 -24.58 3.24 -19.52
N LEU A 89 -24.72 3.90 -18.37
CA LEU A 89 -24.82 5.36 -18.22
C LEU A 89 -23.73 5.85 -17.24
N PRO A 90 -23.31 7.13 -17.31
CA PRO A 90 -22.42 7.68 -16.30
C PRO A 90 -23.08 7.67 -14.91
N MET A 91 -22.24 7.78 -13.88
CA MET A 91 -22.69 8.01 -12.53
C MET A 91 -23.35 9.38 -12.43
N GLN A 92 -24.64 9.41 -12.08
CA GLN A 92 -25.44 10.64 -12.02
C GLN A 92 -26.09 10.77 -10.65
N SER A 93 -25.76 11.85 -9.96
CA SER A 93 -26.15 12.11 -8.56
C SER A 93 -27.66 12.28 -8.32
N SER A 94 -28.45 12.51 -9.37
CA SER A 94 -29.79 13.12 -9.26
C SER A 94 -30.98 12.26 -9.69
N THR A 95 -30.78 11.11 -10.34
CA THR A 95 -31.91 10.31 -10.88
C THR A 95 -32.10 9.00 -10.13
N ASP A 96 -33.31 8.78 -9.57
CA ASP A 96 -33.72 7.45 -9.08
C ASP A 96 -33.73 6.46 -10.26
N GLY A 97 -32.73 5.58 -10.31
CA GLY A 97 -32.53 4.64 -11.40
C GLY A 97 -33.77 3.76 -11.66
N ARG A 98 -34.56 3.46 -10.61
CA ARG A 98 -35.71 2.55 -10.74
C ARG A 98 -36.84 3.27 -11.44
N GLN A 99 -36.99 4.57 -11.19
CA GLN A 99 -37.92 5.43 -11.92
C GLN A 99 -37.51 5.57 -13.38
N LEU A 100 -36.21 5.74 -13.66
CA LEU A 100 -35.70 5.80 -15.02
C LEU A 100 -35.99 4.50 -15.79
N LEU A 101 -35.67 3.34 -15.21
CA LEU A 101 -35.95 2.04 -15.85
C LEU A 101 -37.44 1.83 -16.13
N GLY A 102 -38.32 2.24 -15.20
CA GLY A 102 -39.76 2.22 -15.42
C GLY A 102 -40.21 3.14 -16.55
N ALA A 103 -39.72 4.38 -16.58
CA ALA A 103 -40.04 5.34 -17.64
C ALA A 103 -39.53 4.88 -19.02
N VAL A 104 -38.34 4.26 -19.08
CA VAL A 104 -37.79 3.68 -20.31
C VAL A 104 -38.66 2.50 -20.77
N HIS A 105 -39.03 1.60 -19.86
CA HIS A 105 -39.96 0.49 -20.15
C HIS A 105 -41.29 1.00 -20.74
N ASP A 106 -41.90 2.00 -20.11
CA ASP A 106 -43.20 2.54 -20.54
C ASP A 106 -43.13 3.16 -21.95
N ARG A 107 -41.98 3.73 -22.33
CA ARG A 107 -41.75 4.30 -23.67
C ARG A 107 -41.31 3.25 -24.70
N LEU A 108 -40.56 2.24 -24.29
CA LEU A 108 -40.15 1.14 -25.16
C LEU A 108 -41.31 0.19 -25.45
N GLY A 109 -42.19 -0.03 -24.47
CA GLY A 109 -43.40 -0.85 -24.57
C GLY A 109 -43.11 -2.34 -24.78
N ARG A 110 -42.03 -2.86 -24.18
CA ARG A 110 -41.61 -4.26 -24.32
C ARG A 110 -41.36 -4.91 -22.96
N ASP A 111 -41.94 -6.07 -22.75
CA ASP A 111 -41.65 -6.91 -21.59
C ASP A 111 -40.19 -7.39 -21.63
N GLY A 112 -39.56 -7.49 -20.46
CA GLY A 112 -38.19 -7.93 -20.31
C GLY A 112 -37.54 -7.52 -18.99
N LEU A 113 -36.27 -7.91 -18.86
CA LEU A 113 -35.38 -7.51 -17.78
C LEU A 113 -34.60 -6.26 -18.20
N TYR A 114 -34.73 -5.18 -17.45
CA TYR A 114 -34.04 -3.93 -17.70
C TYR A 114 -32.93 -3.78 -16.67
N VAL A 115 -31.70 -3.58 -17.13
CA VAL A 115 -30.49 -3.54 -16.30
C VAL A 115 -29.78 -2.21 -16.55
N ARG A 116 -29.49 -1.48 -15.47
CA ARG A 116 -28.72 -0.23 -15.49
C ARG A 116 -27.35 -0.49 -14.88
N PHE A 117 -26.32 -0.20 -15.65
CA PHE A 117 -24.97 -0.01 -15.15
C PHE A 117 -24.77 1.46 -14.80
N GLU A 118 -24.02 1.67 -13.73
CA GLU A 118 -23.51 2.96 -13.31
C GLU A 118 -21.99 2.82 -13.23
N GLY A 119 -21.29 3.43 -14.20
CA GLY A 119 -19.88 3.11 -14.44
C GLY A 119 -19.69 1.61 -14.75
N PRO A 120 -18.85 0.87 -14.00
CA PRO A 120 -18.57 -0.54 -14.25
C PRO A 120 -19.56 -1.48 -13.55
N ASP A 121 -20.40 -0.97 -12.65
CA ASP A 121 -21.19 -1.77 -11.73
C ASP A 121 -22.67 -1.82 -12.11
N ILE A 122 -23.32 -2.91 -11.74
CA ILE A 122 -24.78 -3.02 -11.86
C ILE A 122 -25.39 -2.30 -10.67
N ALA A 123 -25.80 -1.06 -10.89
CA ALA A 123 -26.53 -0.30 -9.89
C ALA A 123 -27.91 -0.92 -9.66
N GLU A 124 -28.64 -1.24 -10.74
CA GLU A 124 -30.04 -1.62 -10.62
C GLU A 124 -30.54 -2.54 -11.75
N ALA A 125 -31.54 -3.35 -11.44
CA ALA A 125 -32.29 -4.11 -12.43
C ALA A 125 -33.77 -4.24 -12.06
N ARG A 126 -34.65 -4.31 -13.07
CA ARG A 126 -36.10 -4.45 -12.92
C ARG A 126 -36.65 -5.41 -13.97
N ALA A 127 -37.49 -6.35 -13.54
CA ALA A 127 -38.25 -7.20 -14.44
C ALA A 127 -39.63 -6.59 -14.69
N PHE A 128 -40.01 -6.43 -15.96
CA PHE A 128 -41.34 -5.99 -16.38
C PHE A 128 -41.96 -7.04 -17.30
N GLY A 129 -43.15 -7.55 -16.95
CA GLY A 129 -43.85 -8.56 -17.74
C GLY A 129 -43.17 -9.95 -17.81
N VAL A 130 -42.04 -10.14 -17.14
CA VAL A 130 -41.29 -11.41 -17.07
C VAL A 130 -41.00 -11.78 -15.61
N ASP A 131 -40.83 -13.08 -15.36
CA ASP A 131 -40.43 -13.58 -14.04
C ASP A 131 -38.91 -13.77 -13.99
N ALA A 132 -38.22 -12.84 -13.33
CA ALA A 132 -36.77 -12.88 -13.18
C ALA A 132 -36.35 -12.29 -11.82
N PRO A 133 -35.42 -12.91 -11.08
CA PRO A 133 -35.00 -12.47 -9.75
C PRO A 133 -34.02 -11.29 -9.79
N ALA A 134 -34.44 -10.16 -10.38
CA ALA A 134 -33.59 -9.00 -10.63
C ALA A 134 -32.90 -8.47 -9.36
N ASP A 135 -33.67 -8.20 -8.30
CA ASP A 135 -33.13 -7.63 -7.04
C ASP A 135 -32.15 -8.59 -6.35
N ALA A 136 -32.42 -9.90 -6.40
CA ALA A 136 -31.52 -10.90 -5.84
C ALA A 136 -30.24 -11.03 -6.67
N ALA A 137 -30.32 -10.96 -7.99
CA ALA A 137 -29.15 -10.98 -8.87
C ALA A 137 -28.27 -9.74 -8.69
N VAL A 138 -28.85 -8.54 -8.56
CA VAL A 138 -28.10 -7.32 -8.21
C VAL A 138 -27.39 -7.50 -6.87
N THR A 139 -28.11 -7.97 -5.84
CA THR A 139 -27.52 -8.21 -4.51
C THR A 139 -26.34 -9.19 -4.61
N VAL A 140 -26.50 -10.32 -5.27
CA VAL A 140 -25.41 -11.31 -5.37
C VAL A 140 -24.20 -10.73 -6.08
N THR A 141 -24.40 -9.98 -7.17
CA THR A 141 -23.28 -9.33 -7.88
C THR A 141 -22.55 -8.34 -6.97
N GLN A 142 -23.29 -7.49 -6.22
CA GLN A 142 -22.69 -6.48 -5.33
C GLN A 142 -21.93 -7.07 -4.14
N TYR A 143 -22.39 -8.20 -3.59
CA TYR A 143 -21.76 -8.80 -2.40
C TYR A 143 -20.69 -9.86 -2.74
N GLU A 144 -20.81 -10.59 -3.85
CA GLU A 144 -19.86 -11.67 -4.18
C GLU A 144 -18.69 -11.23 -5.05
N LEU A 145 -18.79 -10.08 -5.72
CA LEU A 145 -17.72 -9.55 -6.55
C LEU A 145 -17.09 -8.32 -5.89
N PRO A 146 -15.76 -8.16 -5.98
CA PRO A 146 -15.11 -6.91 -5.60
C PRO A 146 -15.43 -5.81 -6.62
N TYR A 147 -15.19 -4.57 -6.19
CA TYR A 147 -15.44 -3.36 -6.97
C TYR A 147 -14.72 -3.34 -8.32
N ASP A 148 -13.53 -3.96 -8.41
CA ASP A 148 -12.69 -3.97 -9.61
C ASP A 148 -12.99 -5.11 -10.61
N ALA A 149 -14.05 -5.89 -10.37
CA ALA A 149 -14.46 -7.00 -11.24
C ALA A 149 -14.78 -6.57 -12.68
N GLY A 150 -15.24 -5.33 -12.86
CA GLY A 150 -15.56 -4.72 -14.14
C GLY A 150 -16.88 -5.21 -14.76
N PRO A 151 -17.36 -4.51 -15.82
CA PRO A 151 -18.74 -4.63 -16.29
C PRO A 151 -19.11 -6.01 -16.85
N LEU A 152 -18.17 -6.67 -17.54
CA LEU A 152 -18.43 -7.97 -18.15
C LEU A 152 -18.58 -9.10 -17.13
N LEU A 153 -17.70 -9.14 -16.12
CA LEU A 153 -17.76 -10.16 -15.08
C LEU A 153 -18.96 -9.92 -14.16
N SER A 154 -19.24 -8.65 -13.82
CA SER A 154 -20.43 -8.26 -13.08
C SER A 154 -21.71 -8.68 -13.80
N PHE A 155 -21.78 -8.48 -15.12
CA PHE A 155 -22.93 -8.92 -15.89
C PHE A 155 -23.04 -10.44 -16.05
N GLU A 156 -21.92 -11.13 -16.19
CA GLU A 156 -21.90 -12.59 -16.27
C GLU A 156 -22.40 -13.21 -14.95
N ARG A 157 -21.92 -12.72 -13.81
CA ARG A 157 -22.41 -13.15 -12.49
C ARG A 157 -23.90 -12.88 -12.33
N PHE A 158 -24.35 -11.70 -12.74
CA PHE A 158 -25.77 -11.33 -12.71
C PHE A 158 -26.62 -12.29 -13.55
N ALA A 159 -26.23 -12.53 -14.81
CA ALA A 159 -26.95 -13.43 -15.71
C ALA A 159 -26.98 -14.88 -15.19
N ASP A 160 -25.89 -15.35 -14.59
CA ASP A 160 -25.82 -16.66 -13.95
C ASP A 160 -26.83 -16.79 -12.80
N VAL A 161 -27.01 -15.74 -11.99
CA VAL A 161 -27.98 -15.75 -10.88
C VAL A 161 -29.42 -15.69 -11.38
N ILE A 162 -29.69 -14.89 -12.42
CA ILE A 162 -31.00 -14.88 -13.09
C ILE A 162 -31.37 -16.29 -13.57
N ALA A 163 -30.42 -17.00 -14.19
CA ALA A 163 -30.63 -18.36 -14.69
C ALA A 163 -30.91 -19.42 -13.60
N GLN A 164 -30.63 -19.12 -12.31
CA GLN A 164 -30.93 -20.03 -11.19
C GLN A 164 -32.41 -20.04 -10.79
N GLY A 165 -33.18 -19.01 -11.17
CA GLY A 165 -34.58 -18.83 -10.77
C GLY A 165 -34.76 -18.28 -9.35
N ASN A 166 -35.99 -17.85 -9.04
CA ASN A 166 -36.30 -17.02 -7.86
C ASN A 166 -35.84 -17.59 -6.52
N GLU A 167 -36.19 -18.84 -6.21
CA GLU A 167 -35.89 -19.44 -4.89
C GLU A 167 -34.39 -19.54 -4.63
N LYS A 168 -33.63 -20.02 -5.60
CA LYS A 168 -32.16 -20.19 -5.48
C LYS A 168 -31.45 -18.85 -5.47
N ALA A 169 -31.86 -17.92 -6.33
CA ALA A 169 -31.30 -16.58 -6.37
C ALA A 169 -31.51 -15.84 -5.03
N ALA A 170 -32.72 -15.89 -4.46
CA ALA A 170 -33.02 -15.28 -3.17
C ALA A 170 -32.20 -15.90 -2.03
N ALA A 171 -32.10 -17.23 -1.98
CA ALA A 171 -31.28 -17.92 -0.98
C ALA A 171 -29.80 -17.56 -1.08
N ARG A 172 -29.26 -17.43 -2.30
CA ARG A 172 -27.87 -17.01 -2.54
C ARG A 172 -27.64 -15.55 -2.15
N ALA A 173 -28.58 -14.66 -2.48
CA ALA A 173 -28.51 -13.25 -2.11
C ALA A 173 -28.42 -13.09 -0.59
N GLU A 174 -29.24 -13.82 0.17
CA GLU A 174 -29.19 -13.78 1.62
C GLU A 174 -27.89 -14.36 2.18
N ALA A 175 -27.43 -15.49 1.65
CA ALA A 175 -26.14 -16.07 2.03
C ALA A 175 -24.96 -15.16 1.71
N ALA A 176 -25.02 -14.40 0.61
CA ALA A 176 -24.01 -13.42 0.25
C ALA A 176 -24.00 -12.24 1.24
N ARG A 177 -25.17 -11.70 1.59
CA ARG A 177 -25.28 -10.66 2.62
C ARG A 177 -24.72 -11.12 3.96
N GLU A 178 -25.10 -12.31 4.42
CA GLU A 178 -24.61 -12.85 5.70
C GLU A 178 -23.09 -13.06 5.69
N LYS A 179 -22.55 -13.57 4.58
CA LYS A 179 -21.12 -13.85 4.46
C LYS A 179 -20.26 -12.59 4.38
N TYR A 180 -20.72 -11.58 3.67
CA TYR A 180 -19.97 -10.36 3.34
C TYR A 180 -20.53 -9.12 4.05
N GLN A 181 -21.22 -9.30 5.18
CA GLN A 181 -21.81 -8.20 5.94
C GLN A 181 -20.72 -7.26 6.50
N ASP A 182 -19.63 -7.85 6.98
CA ASP A 182 -18.54 -7.14 7.67
C ASP A 182 -17.21 -7.19 6.89
N ASP A 183 -17.13 -8.01 5.85
CA ASP A 183 -15.93 -8.23 5.04
C ASP A 183 -16.29 -8.10 3.56
N GLU A 184 -15.63 -7.19 2.83
CA GLU A 184 -15.76 -7.08 1.38
C GLU A 184 -14.91 -8.16 0.67
N PRO A 185 -15.34 -8.66 -0.51
CA PRO A 185 -14.48 -9.50 -1.34
C PRO A 185 -13.15 -8.80 -1.65
N SER A 186 -12.06 -9.55 -1.64
CA SER A 186 -10.76 -9.03 -2.04
C SER A 186 -10.74 -8.67 -3.53
N ASP A 187 -10.11 -7.54 -3.86
CA ASP A 187 -9.84 -7.09 -5.24
C ASP A 187 -9.31 -8.22 -6.13
N LEU A 188 -9.76 -8.25 -7.39
CA LEU A 188 -9.33 -9.22 -8.39
C LEU A 188 -8.05 -8.80 -9.12
N TYR A 189 -7.82 -7.50 -9.21
CA TYR A 189 -6.73 -6.84 -9.91
C TYR A 189 -5.93 -5.98 -8.94
N ILE A 190 -4.64 -5.83 -9.25
CA ILE A 190 -3.77 -5.01 -8.41
C ILE A 190 -3.73 -3.59 -8.96
N GLY A 191 -3.84 -2.60 -8.08
CA GLY A 191 -3.75 -1.19 -8.47
C GLY A 191 -2.33 -0.76 -8.84
N PRO A 192 -2.16 0.43 -9.44
CA PRO A 192 -0.84 1.05 -9.63
C PRO A 192 -0.05 1.19 -8.31
N SER A 193 -0.75 1.47 -7.21
CA SER A 193 -0.17 1.57 -5.86
C SER A 193 0.37 0.23 -5.35
N ASP A 194 -0.37 -0.86 -5.57
CA ASP A 194 0.08 -2.21 -5.23
C ASP A 194 1.30 -2.60 -6.06
N ARG A 195 1.30 -2.24 -7.35
CA ARG A 195 2.46 -2.44 -8.21
C ARG A 195 3.68 -1.69 -7.72
N GLN A 196 3.53 -0.44 -7.28
CA GLN A 196 4.62 0.34 -6.69
C GLN A 196 5.17 -0.36 -5.44
N ASN A 197 4.29 -0.82 -4.54
CA ASN A 197 4.67 -1.56 -3.34
C ASN A 197 5.40 -2.88 -3.66
N GLN A 198 4.89 -3.66 -4.62
CA GLN A 198 5.52 -4.89 -5.09
C GLN A 198 6.90 -4.61 -5.70
N SER A 199 7.02 -3.55 -6.51
CA SER A 199 8.29 -3.12 -7.11
C SER A 199 9.29 -2.70 -6.04
N PHE A 200 8.84 -1.92 -5.05
CA PHE A 200 9.64 -1.45 -3.92
C PHE A 200 10.15 -2.61 -3.06
N ILE A 201 9.28 -3.54 -2.64
CA ILE A 201 9.65 -4.73 -1.86
C ILE A 201 10.60 -5.63 -2.67
N THR A 202 10.33 -5.82 -3.96
CA THR A 202 11.22 -6.58 -4.86
C THR A 202 12.60 -5.94 -4.90
N GLY A 203 12.68 -4.61 -5.02
CA GLY A 203 13.93 -3.86 -4.93
C GLY A 203 14.66 -4.08 -3.60
N ILE A 204 13.95 -3.97 -2.47
CA ILE A 204 14.52 -4.20 -1.13
C ILE A 204 15.11 -5.60 -1.01
N LEU A 205 14.38 -6.63 -1.45
CA LEU A 205 14.82 -8.01 -1.33
C LEU A 205 15.98 -8.32 -2.29
N LEU A 206 15.94 -7.76 -3.50
CA LEU A 206 16.95 -8.02 -4.53
C LEU A 206 18.34 -7.53 -4.13
N THR A 207 18.45 -6.44 -3.36
CA THR A 207 19.75 -5.97 -2.83
C THR A 207 19.98 -6.39 -1.39
N GLY A 208 18.96 -6.32 -0.54
CA GLY A 208 19.08 -6.54 0.89
C GLY A 208 19.55 -7.95 1.22
N VAL A 209 18.91 -8.97 0.64
CA VAL A 209 19.25 -10.38 0.91
C VAL A 209 20.70 -10.71 0.49
N PRO A 210 21.13 -10.51 -0.77
CA PRO A 210 22.49 -10.83 -1.16
C PRO A 210 23.54 -9.99 -0.43
N LEU A 211 23.28 -8.69 -0.19
CA LEU A 211 24.23 -7.85 0.53
C LEU A 211 24.39 -8.28 1.99
N THR A 212 23.30 -8.64 2.68
CA THR A 212 23.36 -9.21 4.03
C THR A 212 24.18 -10.50 4.06
N ILE A 213 23.99 -11.41 3.09
CA ILE A 213 24.79 -12.65 2.97
C ILE A 213 26.29 -12.33 2.88
N LEU A 214 26.66 -11.38 2.00
CA LEU A 214 28.05 -10.96 1.82
C LEU A 214 28.63 -10.32 3.09
N LEU A 215 27.91 -9.39 3.72
CA LEU A 215 28.36 -8.66 4.91
C LEU A 215 28.54 -9.59 6.12
N LEU A 216 27.58 -10.50 6.35
CA LEU A 216 27.66 -11.48 7.43
C LEU A 216 28.80 -12.49 7.20
N ALA A 217 29.05 -12.91 5.95
CA ALA A 217 30.17 -13.79 5.62
C ALA A 217 31.53 -13.12 5.87
N VAL A 218 31.68 -11.84 5.50
CA VAL A 218 32.88 -11.04 5.80
C VAL A 218 33.08 -10.90 7.31
N TYR A 219 31.99 -10.64 8.06
CA TYR A 219 32.04 -10.53 9.52
C TYR A 219 32.46 -11.86 10.17
N ALA A 220 31.84 -12.97 9.78
CA ALA A 220 32.16 -14.30 10.30
C ALA A 220 33.61 -14.75 9.97
N GLY A 221 34.13 -14.33 8.81
CA GLY A 221 35.49 -14.64 8.36
C GLY A 221 36.61 -13.95 9.15
N ARG A 222 36.33 -12.89 9.93
CA ARG A 222 37.38 -12.16 10.68
C ARG A 222 37.97 -12.93 11.86
N GLY A 223 37.37 -14.05 12.28
CA GLY A 223 37.79 -14.80 13.48
C GLY A 223 38.24 -16.25 13.26
N ARG A 224 38.36 -16.73 12.01
CA ARG A 224 38.74 -18.12 11.69
C ARG A 224 39.90 -18.15 10.68
N PRO A 225 40.80 -19.15 10.75
CA PRO A 225 41.88 -19.31 9.77
C PRO A 225 41.31 -19.41 8.35
N LYS A 226 41.90 -18.65 7.43
CA LYS A 226 41.41 -18.47 6.05
C LYS A 226 41.36 -19.82 5.31
N LYS A 227 40.18 -20.43 5.17
CA LYS A 227 39.96 -21.51 4.19
C LYS A 227 39.59 -20.86 2.85
N PRO A 228 40.41 -20.98 1.79
CA PRO A 228 40.20 -20.28 0.52
C PRO A 228 38.93 -20.73 -0.24
N VAL A 229 38.40 -21.91 0.07
CA VAL A 229 37.26 -22.53 -0.63
C VAL A 229 35.89 -21.90 -0.30
N LEU A 230 35.77 -21.16 0.81
CA LEU A 230 34.46 -20.61 1.24
C LEU A 230 34.03 -19.34 0.50
N ARG A 231 34.97 -18.62 -0.13
CA ARG A 231 34.66 -17.37 -0.86
C ARG A 231 33.78 -17.59 -2.09
N PRO A 232 34.08 -18.50 -3.04
CA PRO A 232 33.23 -18.70 -4.22
C PRO A 232 31.82 -19.15 -3.86
N VAL A 233 31.66 -19.93 -2.79
CA VAL A 233 30.33 -20.38 -2.31
C VAL A 233 29.47 -19.21 -1.86
N VAL A 234 30.04 -18.23 -1.16
CA VAL A 234 29.31 -17.05 -0.66
C VAL A 234 28.87 -16.15 -1.82
N TRP A 235 29.75 -15.90 -2.79
CA TRP A 235 29.39 -15.14 -3.99
C TRP A 235 28.33 -15.87 -4.82
N GLY A 236 28.48 -17.19 -4.99
CA GLY A 236 27.49 -18.03 -5.65
C GLY A 236 26.13 -17.97 -4.95
N ALA A 237 26.09 -18.08 -3.62
CA ALA A 237 24.85 -17.99 -2.84
C ALA A 237 24.18 -16.63 -2.96
N ALA A 238 24.94 -15.53 -2.93
CA ALA A 238 24.40 -14.18 -3.11
C ALA A 238 23.81 -14.00 -4.52
N LEU A 239 24.52 -14.42 -5.57
CA LEU A 239 24.04 -14.36 -6.95
C LEU A 239 22.80 -15.24 -7.17
N LEU A 240 22.80 -16.47 -6.64
CA LEU A 240 21.64 -17.37 -6.71
C LEU A 240 20.44 -16.79 -5.97
N SER A 241 20.64 -16.13 -4.83
CA SER A 241 19.56 -15.48 -4.09
C SER A 241 18.96 -14.31 -4.88
N ALA A 242 19.80 -13.47 -5.50
CA ALA A 242 19.32 -12.39 -6.35
C ALA A 242 18.54 -12.90 -7.57
N ALA A 243 19.06 -13.93 -8.26
CA ALA A 243 18.37 -14.56 -9.38
C ALA A 243 17.04 -15.21 -8.95
N ALA A 244 17.02 -15.90 -7.81
CA ALA A 244 15.82 -16.51 -7.26
C ALA A 244 14.76 -15.45 -6.90
N VAL A 245 15.15 -14.32 -6.30
CA VAL A 245 14.22 -13.21 -6.00
C VAL A 245 13.63 -12.64 -7.29
N ALA A 246 14.45 -12.36 -8.31
CA ALA A 246 13.96 -11.80 -9.57
C ALA A 246 12.99 -12.75 -10.30
N LEU A 247 13.31 -14.05 -10.35
CA LEU A 247 12.45 -15.06 -10.98
C LEU A 247 11.17 -15.32 -10.17
N ALA A 248 11.28 -15.41 -8.84
CA ALA A 248 10.12 -15.61 -7.98
C ALA A 248 9.16 -14.41 -8.05
N ALA A 249 9.68 -13.18 -8.06
CA ALA A 249 8.85 -11.98 -8.10
C ALA A 249 8.03 -11.90 -9.41
N THR A 250 8.62 -12.26 -10.55
CA THR A 250 7.88 -12.32 -11.83
C THR A 250 6.88 -13.47 -11.92
N ALA A 251 7.08 -14.56 -11.16
CA ALA A 251 6.15 -15.68 -11.11
C ALA A 251 5.00 -15.45 -10.11
N VAL A 252 5.24 -14.71 -9.03
CA VAL A 252 4.27 -14.46 -7.95
C VAL A 252 3.40 -13.24 -8.24
N PHE A 253 3.98 -12.17 -8.78
CA PHE A 253 3.24 -10.95 -9.08
C PHE A 253 2.73 -10.97 -10.51
N ASP A 254 1.41 -10.80 -10.70
CA ASP A 254 0.82 -10.50 -12.01
C ASP A 254 1.61 -9.35 -12.65
N GLN A 255 1.75 -9.32 -13.97
CA GLN A 255 2.51 -8.31 -14.72
C GLN A 255 1.64 -7.53 -15.72
N THR A 256 0.36 -7.88 -15.85
CA THR A 256 -0.35 -7.62 -17.10
C THR A 256 -1.30 -6.43 -17.05
N ARG A 257 -2.21 -6.34 -16.06
CA ARG A 257 -3.25 -5.31 -16.01
C ARG A 257 -3.68 -4.95 -14.60
N SER A 258 -4.13 -3.71 -14.42
CA SER A 258 -4.68 -3.18 -13.16
C SER A 258 -6.20 -3.24 -13.08
N SER A 259 -6.88 -3.70 -14.13
CA SER A 259 -8.35 -3.75 -14.20
C SER A 259 -8.82 -4.75 -15.27
N ALA A 260 -10.07 -5.19 -15.13
CA ALA A 260 -10.80 -5.93 -16.17
C ALA A 260 -11.20 -5.09 -17.38
N ALA A 261 -11.12 -3.75 -17.28
CA ALA A 261 -11.60 -2.83 -18.30
C ALA A 261 -10.94 -3.08 -19.67
N GLN A 262 -11.76 -3.06 -20.72
CA GLN A 262 -11.30 -3.19 -22.08
C GLN A 262 -10.68 -1.84 -22.52
N PRO A 263 -9.49 -1.82 -23.13
CA PRO A 263 -8.93 -0.58 -23.65
C PRO A 263 -9.84 0.01 -24.74
N PRO A 264 -10.16 1.30 -24.70
CA PRO A 264 -10.99 1.93 -25.72
C PRO A 264 -10.31 1.94 -27.09
N THR A 265 -11.12 1.84 -28.14
CA THR A 265 -10.68 2.07 -29.50
C THR A 265 -10.66 3.56 -29.83
N PRO A 266 -9.93 4.01 -30.88
CA PRO A 266 -10.00 5.40 -31.33
C PRO A 266 -11.42 5.88 -31.68
N ALA A 267 -12.28 4.96 -32.14
CA ALA A 267 -13.68 5.27 -32.44
C ALA A 267 -14.50 5.48 -31.15
N ASP A 268 -14.21 4.73 -30.08
CA ASP A 268 -14.84 4.95 -28.78
C ASP A 268 -14.49 6.34 -28.23
N LEU A 269 -13.20 6.72 -28.30
CA LEU A 269 -12.71 8.02 -27.84
C LEU A 269 -13.19 9.21 -28.69
N SER A 270 -13.54 9.01 -29.97
CA SER A 270 -14.02 10.11 -30.83
C SER A 270 -15.54 10.26 -30.86
N ALA A 271 -16.29 9.24 -30.43
CA ALA A 271 -17.74 9.16 -30.63
C ALA A 271 -18.49 10.36 -30.04
N ARG A 272 -18.19 10.74 -28.80
CA ARG A 272 -18.87 11.84 -28.10
C ARG A 272 -18.58 13.19 -28.73
N VAL A 273 -17.31 13.52 -28.95
CA VAL A 273 -16.90 14.75 -29.67
C VAL A 273 -17.59 14.85 -31.03
N GLU A 274 -17.66 13.74 -31.79
CA GLU A 274 -18.31 13.72 -33.10
C GLU A 274 -19.83 13.94 -33.00
N ARG A 275 -20.49 13.33 -32.01
CA ARG A 275 -21.92 13.52 -31.74
C ARG A 275 -22.23 14.97 -31.36
N VAL A 276 -21.47 15.53 -30.42
CA VAL A 276 -21.62 16.92 -29.95
C VAL A 276 -21.34 17.91 -31.08
N ALA A 277 -20.23 17.75 -31.79
CA ALA A 277 -19.89 18.63 -32.91
C ALA A 277 -20.92 18.56 -34.05
N ALA A 278 -21.50 17.38 -34.32
CA ALA A 278 -22.57 17.24 -35.30
C ALA A 278 -23.85 17.96 -34.85
N GLY A 279 -24.16 17.94 -33.56
CA GLY A 279 -25.26 18.71 -32.98
C GLY A 279 -25.02 20.22 -33.04
N LEU A 280 -23.82 20.67 -32.67
CA LEU A 280 -23.45 22.09 -32.69
C LEU A 280 -23.43 22.73 -34.08
N LYS A 281 -23.20 21.92 -35.12
CA LYS A 281 -23.34 22.36 -36.52
C LYS A 281 -24.79 22.67 -36.91
N GLN A 282 -25.76 22.11 -36.20
CA GLN A 282 -27.20 22.29 -36.45
C GLN A 282 -27.80 23.37 -35.56
N ASP A 283 -27.42 23.38 -34.27
CA ASP A 283 -27.90 24.31 -33.26
C ASP A 283 -26.71 24.80 -32.41
N PRO A 284 -26.52 26.11 -32.18
CA PRO A 284 -25.43 26.60 -31.34
C PRO A 284 -25.48 26.13 -29.87
N VAL A 285 -26.58 25.54 -29.41
CA VAL A 285 -26.70 24.92 -28.08
C VAL A 285 -26.98 23.43 -28.24
N TYR A 286 -26.02 22.60 -27.82
CA TYR A 286 -26.17 21.15 -27.75
C TYR A 286 -26.41 20.73 -26.30
N ALA A 287 -27.58 20.16 -26.02
CA ALA A 287 -27.85 19.50 -24.75
C ALA A 287 -27.81 17.99 -24.92
N ASP A 288 -26.97 17.30 -24.13
CA ASP A 288 -26.87 15.85 -24.23
C ASP A 288 -28.20 15.18 -23.86
N PRO A 289 -28.80 14.38 -24.75
CA PRO A 289 -30.03 13.68 -24.44
C PRO A 289 -29.86 12.57 -23.38
N GLU A 290 -28.62 12.18 -23.05
CA GLU A 290 -28.29 11.19 -22.02
C GLU A 290 -28.08 11.81 -20.63
N SER A 291 -28.02 13.14 -20.52
CA SER A 291 -27.79 13.86 -19.27
C SER A 291 -29.08 14.45 -18.68
N PRO A 292 -29.08 14.83 -17.38
CA PRO A 292 -30.18 15.54 -16.78
C PRO A 292 -30.51 16.83 -17.55
N ARG A 293 -31.81 17.12 -17.67
CA ARG A 293 -32.28 18.35 -18.32
C ARG A 293 -32.27 19.49 -17.32
N VAL A 294 -31.19 20.28 -17.37
CA VAL A 294 -30.95 21.43 -16.49
C VAL A 294 -31.51 22.75 -17.03
N LEU A 295 -31.85 22.82 -18.33
CA LEU A 295 -32.47 24.00 -18.94
C LEU A 295 -33.92 23.70 -19.33
N ASP A 296 -34.84 24.56 -18.87
CA ASP A 296 -36.20 24.59 -19.39
C ASP A 296 -36.27 25.27 -20.76
N ALA A 297 -37.41 25.15 -21.44
CA ALA A 297 -37.60 25.70 -22.77
C ALA A 297 -37.42 27.23 -22.83
N ARG A 298 -37.80 27.96 -21.76
CA ARG A 298 -37.68 29.42 -21.72
C ARG A 298 -36.23 29.86 -21.52
N GLN A 299 -35.49 29.14 -20.69
CA GLN A 299 -34.06 29.37 -20.48
C GLN A 299 -33.29 29.08 -21.77
N LEU A 300 -33.63 28.00 -22.48
CA LEU A 300 -33.04 27.67 -23.77
C LEU A 300 -33.33 28.75 -24.83
N ASP A 301 -34.59 29.16 -24.97
CA ASP A 301 -35.00 30.24 -25.90
C ASP A 301 -34.25 31.55 -25.62
N ARG A 302 -34.09 31.90 -24.33
CA ARG A 302 -33.34 33.07 -23.89
C ARG A 302 -31.86 32.95 -24.25
N LEU A 303 -31.25 31.79 -23.99
CA LEU A 303 -29.85 31.54 -24.35
C LEU A 303 -29.63 31.67 -25.85
N HIS A 304 -30.52 31.12 -26.67
CA HIS A 304 -30.48 31.28 -28.12
C HIS A 304 -30.64 32.74 -28.57
N GLU A 305 -31.43 33.54 -27.88
CA GLU A 305 -31.53 34.98 -28.11
C GLU A 305 -30.21 35.70 -27.79
N ARG A 306 -29.64 35.46 -26.61
CA ARG A 306 -28.34 36.02 -26.20
C ARG A 306 -27.22 35.67 -27.18
N ILE A 307 -27.12 34.41 -27.60
CA ILE A 307 -26.12 33.95 -28.59
C ILE A 307 -26.32 34.68 -29.93
N ARG A 308 -27.57 34.83 -30.39
CA ARG A 308 -27.87 35.54 -31.65
C ARG A 308 -27.51 37.02 -31.57
N ASP A 309 -27.69 37.65 -30.43
CA ASP A 309 -27.40 39.06 -30.22
C ASP A 309 -25.91 39.31 -30.08
N PHE A 310 -25.19 38.49 -29.31
CA PHE A 310 -23.73 38.52 -29.24
C PHE A 310 -23.10 38.34 -30.61
N ARG A 311 -23.59 37.40 -31.43
CA ARG A 311 -23.09 37.21 -32.81
C ARG A 311 -23.24 38.45 -33.69
N ARG A 312 -24.20 39.33 -33.41
CA ARG A 312 -24.44 40.58 -34.17
C ARG A 312 -23.72 41.79 -33.56
N SER A 313 -23.16 41.66 -32.36
CA SER A 313 -22.49 42.75 -31.66
C SER A 313 -21.13 43.06 -32.28
N ASP A 314 -20.60 44.26 -32.01
CA ASP A 314 -19.30 44.66 -32.54
C ASP A 314 -18.16 43.84 -31.89
N GLY A 315 -17.33 43.23 -32.73
CA GLY A 315 -16.32 42.25 -32.30
C GLY A 315 -16.89 40.94 -31.72
N GLY A 316 -18.21 40.74 -31.79
CA GLY A 316 -18.86 39.48 -31.43
C GLY A 316 -18.71 38.40 -32.49
N GLY A 317 -19.10 37.17 -32.15
CA GLY A 317 -18.94 36.01 -33.04
C GLY A 317 -19.85 34.83 -32.66
N PRO A 318 -19.70 33.68 -33.34
CA PRO A 318 -20.41 32.47 -32.96
C PRO A 318 -20.07 32.05 -31.52
N VAL A 319 -21.09 31.61 -30.78
CA VAL A 319 -20.94 30.96 -29.48
C VAL A 319 -21.58 29.59 -29.59
N TYR A 320 -20.84 28.56 -29.20
CA TYR A 320 -21.28 27.17 -29.20
C TYR A 320 -21.31 26.69 -27.76
N VAL A 321 -22.47 26.23 -27.28
CA VAL A 321 -22.66 25.79 -25.89
C VAL A 321 -22.92 24.30 -25.88
N SER A 322 -22.09 23.54 -25.16
CA SER A 322 -22.25 22.10 -24.95
C SER A 322 -22.63 21.85 -23.50
N LEU A 323 -23.85 21.34 -23.26
CA LEU A 323 -24.30 20.88 -21.94
C LEU A 323 -24.02 19.38 -21.83
N VAL A 324 -22.82 19.03 -21.37
CA VAL A 324 -22.29 17.66 -21.38
C VAL A 324 -21.40 17.39 -20.14
N PRO A 325 -21.51 16.23 -19.48
CA PRO A 325 -20.72 15.92 -18.27
C PRO A 325 -19.22 15.80 -18.54
N GLN A 326 -18.37 16.35 -17.69
CA GLN A 326 -16.91 16.29 -17.77
C GLN A 326 -16.36 15.31 -16.72
N THR A 327 -16.61 14.02 -16.91
CA THR A 327 -16.11 13.00 -15.99
C THR A 327 -14.67 12.58 -16.31
N PRO A 328 -13.87 12.10 -15.35
CA PRO A 328 -12.53 11.54 -15.59
C PRO A 328 -12.51 10.37 -16.58
N GLU A 329 -13.63 9.68 -16.77
CA GLU A 329 -13.78 8.53 -17.66
C GLU A 329 -14.10 8.94 -19.12
N SER A 330 -14.32 10.23 -19.35
CA SER A 330 -14.54 10.81 -20.67
C SER A 330 -13.31 10.75 -21.57
N GLU A 331 -13.49 11.00 -22.87
CA GLU A 331 -12.40 11.04 -23.84
C GLU A 331 -11.31 12.06 -23.49
N SER A 332 -11.70 13.17 -22.84
CA SER A 332 -10.82 14.25 -22.39
C SER A 332 -10.27 14.05 -20.97
N ALA A 333 -10.63 12.94 -20.31
CA ALA A 333 -10.29 12.67 -18.92
C ALA A 333 -10.74 13.79 -17.95
N GLY A 334 -11.90 14.39 -18.24
CA GLY A 334 -12.50 15.47 -17.44
C GLY A 334 -11.97 16.87 -17.78
N ASP A 335 -11.03 17.00 -18.72
CA ASP A 335 -10.51 18.31 -19.14
C ASP A 335 -11.44 18.95 -20.19
N SER A 336 -12.21 19.95 -19.75
CA SER A 336 -13.14 20.71 -20.58
C SER A 336 -12.45 21.46 -21.72
N GLY A 337 -11.19 21.89 -21.56
CA GLY A 337 -10.41 22.56 -22.59
C GLY A 337 -9.98 21.62 -23.72
N LEU A 338 -9.58 20.39 -23.38
CA LEU A 338 -9.31 19.34 -24.36
C LEU A 338 -10.56 18.95 -25.12
N PHE A 339 -11.69 18.82 -24.40
CA PHE A 339 -12.98 18.56 -25.02
C PHE A 339 -13.37 19.70 -25.99
N ALA A 340 -13.32 20.95 -25.55
CA ALA A 340 -13.65 22.13 -26.37
C ALA A 340 -12.75 22.23 -27.60
N ALA A 341 -11.44 22.03 -27.47
CA ALA A 341 -10.50 22.03 -28.59
C ALA A 341 -10.81 20.93 -29.61
N ALA A 342 -11.17 19.72 -29.14
CA ALA A 342 -11.56 18.61 -30.01
C ALA A 342 -12.88 18.88 -30.74
N VAL A 343 -13.87 19.44 -30.04
CA VAL A 343 -15.16 19.86 -30.63
C VAL A 343 -14.93 20.96 -31.66
N HIS A 344 -14.14 22.00 -31.34
CA HIS A 344 -13.77 23.06 -32.27
C HIS A 344 -13.13 22.50 -33.55
N ALA A 345 -12.19 21.56 -33.44
CA ALA A 345 -11.56 20.91 -34.58
C ALA A 345 -12.57 20.15 -35.47
N LYS A 346 -13.64 19.60 -34.90
CA LYS A 346 -14.70 18.87 -35.63
C LYS A 346 -15.79 19.78 -36.17
N VAL A 347 -16.15 20.86 -35.45
CA VAL A 347 -17.09 21.89 -35.90
C VAL A 347 -16.47 22.67 -37.07
N GLY A 348 -15.21 23.08 -36.94
CA GLY A 348 -14.40 23.70 -38.00
C GLY A 348 -14.66 25.19 -38.20
N GLY A 349 -15.15 25.90 -37.19
CA GLY A 349 -15.43 27.34 -37.26
C GLY A 349 -14.96 28.10 -36.03
N ASP A 350 -14.50 29.34 -36.25
CA ASP A 350 -14.08 30.23 -35.17
C ASP A 350 -15.28 30.62 -34.27
N GLY A 351 -15.05 30.75 -32.97
CA GLY A 351 -16.08 31.07 -31.99
C GLY A 351 -15.64 30.93 -30.54
N VAL A 352 -16.55 31.24 -29.61
CA VAL A 352 -16.42 30.84 -28.20
C VAL A 352 -17.05 29.48 -28.02
N TYR A 353 -16.31 28.54 -27.47
CA TYR A 353 -16.78 27.19 -27.15
C TYR A 353 -16.98 27.09 -25.65
N VAL A 354 -18.25 27.00 -25.24
CA VAL A 354 -18.67 26.90 -23.85
C VAL A 354 -18.97 25.44 -23.54
N VAL A 355 -18.37 24.94 -22.46
CA VAL A 355 -18.62 23.61 -21.91
C VAL A 355 -19.29 23.82 -20.56
N ALA A 356 -20.53 23.39 -20.45
CA ALA A 356 -21.31 23.45 -19.22
C ALA A 356 -21.61 22.03 -18.77
N ASP A 357 -21.20 21.67 -17.57
CA ASP A 357 -21.45 20.35 -17.01
C ASP A 357 -22.81 20.35 -16.28
N PRO A 358 -23.79 19.55 -16.73
CA PRO A 358 -25.11 19.47 -16.09
C PRO A 358 -25.11 18.68 -14.76
N ASP A 359 -24.05 17.93 -14.45
CA ASP A 359 -23.96 17.05 -13.28
C ASP A 359 -23.27 17.72 -12.08
N ASP A 360 -22.23 18.53 -12.31
CA ASP A 360 -21.56 19.31 -11.25
C ASP A 360 -21.80 20.83 -11.34
N GLY A 361 -22.38 21.28 -12.45
CA GLY A 361 -22.71 22.69 -12.68
C GLY A 361 -21.54 23.54 -13.16
N THR A 362 -20.36 23.01 -13.44
CA THR A 362 -19.21 23.81 -13.90
C THR A 362 -19.46 24.42 -15.28
N ILE A 363 -18.93 25.63 -15.52
CA ILE A 363 -19.01 26.32 -16.82
C ILE A 363 -17.62 26.86 -17.19
N ASP A 364 -17.09 26.38 -18.31
CA ASP A 364 -15.86 26.88 -18.92
C ASP A 364 -16.12 27.45 -20.30
N ALA A 365 -15.34 28.45 -20.71
CA ALA A 365 -15.45 29.07 -22.03
C ALA A 365 -14.09 29.30 -22.67
N TYR A 366 -13.94 28.84 -23.92
CA TYR A 366 -12.69 28.83 -24.65
C TYR A 366 -12.79 29.66 -25.92
N ASN A 367 -11.90 30.65 -26.09
CA ASN A 367 -11.88 31.45 -27.31
C ASN A 367 -11.03 30.79 -28.40
N HIS A 368 -11.67 30.43 -29.52
CA HIS A 368 -11.02 29.91 -30.71
C HIS A 368 -11.26 30.84 -31.90
N GLY A 369 -10.43 31.87 -32.05
CA GLY A 369 -10.34 32.66 -33.27
C GLY A 369 -11.13 33.97 -33.24
N LEU A 370 -11.77 34.33 -32.13
CA LEU A 370 -12.39 35.65 -31.98
C LEU A 370 -11.42 36.69 -31.43
N ARG A 371 -11.75 37.96 -31.65
CA ARG A 371 -11.04 39.13 -31.10
C ARG A 371 -11.49 39.43 -29.67
N LEU A 372 -11.56 38.41 -28.83
CA LEU A 372 -11.82 38.51 -27.39
C LEU A 372 -10.52 38.29 -26.64
N ASP A 373 -10.35 38.98 -25.52
CA ASP A 373 -9.25 38.69 -24.60
C ASP A 373 -9.46 37.33 -23.94
N GLY A 374 -8.75 36.32 -24.44
CA GLY A 374 -8.84 34.95 -23.92
C GLY A 374 -8.35 34.83 -22.48
N ASN A 375 -7.45 35.69 -22.01
CA ASN A 375 -6.97 35.59 -20.63
C ASN A 375 -8.09 35.90 -19.63
N LEU A 376 -8.99 36.82 -19.97
CA LEU A 376 -10.14 37.13 -19.14
C LEU A 376 -11.14 35.96 -19.08
N LEU A 377 -11.31 35.23 -20.19
CA LEU A 377 -12.16 34.05 -20.25
C LEU A 377 -11.56 32.90 -19.43
N THR A 378 -10.26 32.68 -19.52
CA THR A 378 -9.60 31.56 -18.83
C THR A 378 -9.34 31.83 -17.34
N PHE A 379 -8.98 33.07 -16.96
CA PHE A 379 -8.44 33.36 -15.62
C PHE A 379 -9.27 34.34 -14.79
N ASP A 380 -10.08 35.19 -15.42
CA ASP A 380 -10.81 36.26 -14.73
C ASP A 380 -12.34 36.13 -14.87
N MET A 381 -12.84 34.96 -15.32
CA MET A 381 -14.26 34.68 -15.32
C MET A 381 -14.75 34.56 -13.87
N PRO A 382 -15.86 35.21 -13.49
CA PRO A 382 -16.32 35.19 -12.09
C PRO A 382 -16.64 33.77 -11.60
N ASP A 383 -16.22 33.44 -10.37
CA ASP A 383 -16.51 32.15 -9.74
C ASP A 383 -18.02 31.83 -9.70
N SER A 384 -18.87 32.84 -9.54
CA SER A 384 -20.33 32.67 -9.59
C SER A 384 -20.85 32.18 -10.95
N VAL A 385 -20.08 32.38 -12.02
CA VAL A 385 -20.36 31.85 -13.36
C VAL A 385 -19.71 30.48 -13.53
N THR A 386 -18.42 30.33 -13.20
CA THR A 386 -17.66 29.09 -13.47
C THR A 386 -18.03 27.94 -12.52
N LEU A 387 -18.00 28.17 -11.21
CA LEU A 387 -18.27 27.16 -10.18
C LEU A 387 -19.69 27.27 -9.62
N GLY A 388 -20.26 28.47 -9.62
CA GLY A 388 -21.54 28.77 -8.97
C GLY A 388 -21.36 29.31 -7.55
N ASP A 389 -22.48 29.57 -6.89
CA ASP A 389 -22.53 29.97 -5.48
C ASP A 389 -23.24 28.90 -4.64
N SER A 390 -23.37 29.12 -3.34
CA SER A 390 -24.06 28.17 -2.46
C SER A 390 -25.50 27.88 -2.86
N ARG A 391 -26.16 28.80 -3.60
CA ARG A 391 -27.53 28.56 -4.11
C ARG A 391 -27.50 27.63 -5.31
N ALA A 392 -26.47 27.73 -6.16
CA ALA A 392 -26.24 26.78 -7.24
C ALA A 392 -25.95 25.38 -6.69
N ASP A 393 -25.15 25.26 -5.63
CA ASP A 393 -24.86 23.96 -4.98
C ASP A 393 -26.12 23.29 -4.40
N GLU A 394 -27.05 24.08 -3.88
CA GLU A 394 -28.32 23.60 -3.33
C GLU A 394 -29.37 23.30 -4.41
N ALA A 395 -29.23 23.87 -5.60
CA ALA A 395 -30.19 23.74 -6.69
C ALA A 395 -29.89 22.52 -7.56
N GLY A 396 -30.90 21.68 -7.80
CA GLY A 396 -30.74 20.47 -8.62
C GLY A 396 -30.45 20.70 -10.11
N ASP A 397 -30.52 21.95 -10.58
CA ASP A 397 -30.15 22.37 -11.94
C ASP A 397 -28.90 23.26 -11.97
N HIS A 398 -28.23 23.40 -10.82
CA HIS A 398 -27.06 24.27 -10.61
C HIS A 398 -27.25 25.73 -11.05
N LEU A 399 -28.51 26.17 -11.18
CA LEU A 399 -28.90 27.46 -11.75
C LEU A 399 -28.23 27.75 -13.11
N LEU A 400 -27.96 26.71 -13.91
CA LEU A 400 -27.18 26.83 -15.15
C LEU A 400 -27.79 27.83 -16.13
N GLY A 401 -29.12 27.94 -16.20
CA GLY A 401 -29.76 28.92 -17.07
C GLY A 401 -29.45 30.39 -16.70
N GLU A 402 -29.40 30.71 -15.40
CA GLU A 402 -29.03 32.05 -14.92
C GLU A 402 -27.55 32.32 -15.14
N ARG A 403 -26.71 31.32 -14.86
CA ARG A 403 -25.25 31.43 -14.98
C ARG A 403 -24.78 31.52 -16.44
N LEU A 404 -25.45 30.83 -17.37
CA LEU A 404 -25.20 30.99 -18.80
C LEU A 404 -25.62 32.38 -19.31
N ASP A 405 -26.70 32.99 -18.78
CA ASP A 405 -27.07 34.37 -19.12
C ASP A 405 -26.05 35.38 -18.56
N ALA A 406 -25.52 35.12 -17.36
CA ALA A 406 -24.42 35.88 -16.78
C ALA A 406 -23.12 35.74 -17.59
N LEU A 407 -22.79 34.53 -18.07
CA LEU A 407 -21.67 34.29 -18.99
C LEU A 407 -21.84 35.11 -20.26
N MET A 408 -23.01 35.09 -20.90
CA MET A 408 -23.24 35.88 -22.11
C MET A 408 -23.05 37.38 -21.87
N THR A 409 -23.42 37.87 -20.68
CA THR A 409 -23.18 39.27 -20.28
C THR A 409 -21.68 39.55 -20.10
N PHE A 410 -20.95 38.61 -19.49
CA PHE A 410 -19.48 38.70 -19.40
C PHE A 410 -18.81 38.72 -20.78
N LEU A 411 -19.27 37.90 -21.73
CA LEU A 411 -18.77 37.90 -23.11
C LEU A 411 -19.02 39.24 -23.82
N ASP A 412 -20.21 39.83 -23.62
CA ASP A 412 -20.54 41.15 -24.14
C ASP A 412 -19.56 42.22 -23.63
N ASP A 413 -19.25 42.19 -22.33
CA ASP A 413 -18.37 43.15 -21.65
C ASP A 413 -16.87 42.89 -21.86
N THR A 414 -16.49 41.71 -22.36
CA THR A 414 -15.09 41.32 -22.53
C THR A 414 -14.38 42.25 -23.54
N PRO A 415 -13.28 42.93 -23.16
CA PRO A 415 -12.48 43.75 -24.07
C PRO A 415 -12.10 43.04 -25.37
N ARG A 416 -12.17 43.78 -26.48
CA ARG A 416 -11.77 43.28 -27.78
C ARG A 416 -10.27 43.44 -28.00
N THR A 417 -9.65 42.44 -28.61
CA THR A 417 -8.22 42.44 -28.96
C THR A 417 -7.99 42.88 -30.41
N ASP A 418 -6.80 43.42 -30.72
CA ASP A 418 -6.46 43.83 -32.09
C ASP A 418 -6.37 42.65 -33.07
N ARG A 419 -6.02 41.47 -32.56
CA ARG A 419 -5.83 40.24 -33.33
C ARG A 419 -6.68 39.12 -32.76
N PRO A 420 -7.20 38.22 -33.63
CA PRO A 420 -7.80 36.98 -33.17
C PRO A 420 -6.91 36.29 -32.14
N TRP A 421 -7.52 35.88 -31.03
CA TRP A 421 -6.89 35.06 -30.03
C TRP A 421 -7.40 33.62 -30.18
N SER A 422 -6.51 32.66 -29.99
CA SER A 422 -6.88 31.26 -29.90
C SER A 422 -6.10 30.69 -28.74
N GLU A 423 -6.82 30.07 -27.82
CA GLU A 423 -6.15 29.38 -26.74
C GLU A 423 -5.24 28.27 -27.29
N PRO A 424 -4.01 28.16 -26.76
CA PRO A 424 -3.13 27.07 -27.15
C PRO A 424 -3.81 25.74 -26.80
N ALA A 425 -3.65 24.75 -27.67
CA ALA A 425 -4.19 23.42 -27.40
C ALA A 425 -3.62 22.91 -26.07
N PRO A 426 -4.48 22.45 -25.13
CA PRO A 426 -4.01 21.89 -23.89
C PRO A 426 -3.12 20.65 -24.12
N PRO A 427 -2.26 20.28 -23.15
CA PRO A 427 -1.49 19.05 -23.25
C PRO A 427 -2.44 17.87 -23.44
N ALA A 428 -2.08 16.93 -24.32
CA ALA A 428 -2.93 15.78 -24.60
C ALA A 428 -3.30 15.02 -23.32
N ALA A 429 -4.56 14.56 -23.23
CA ALA A 429 -5.01 13.74 -22.12
C ALA A 429 -4.10 12.51 -21.97
N PRO A 430 -3.98 11.97 -20.73
CA PRO A 430 -3.29 10.70 -20.49
C PRO A 430 -3.78 9.61 -21.46
N SER A 431 -2.88 8.73 -21.87
CA SER A 431 -3.23 7.64 -22.77
C SER A 431 -4.22 6.69 -22.09
N ALA A 432 -5.44 6.58 -22.61
CA ALA A 432 -6.45 5.67 -22.07
C ALA A 432 -5.96 4.21 -22.03
N ALA A 433 -5.22 3.77 -23.05
CA ALA A 433 -4.63 2.43 -23.07
C ALA A 433 -3.56 2.20 -21.97
N GLY A 434 -2.97 3.27 -21.43
CA GLY A 434 -1.97 3.21 -20.37
C GLY A 434 -2.57 3.17 -18.96
N GLU A 435 -3.84 3.53 -18.79
CA GLU A 435 -4.50 3.62 -17.47
C GLU A 435 -4.73 2.23 -16.86
N THR A 436 -5.09 1.26 -17.70
CA THR A 436 -5.30 -0.14 -17.29
C THR A 436 -4.01 -0.98 -17.34
N ALA A 437 -2.91 -0.40 -17.83
CA ALA A 437 -1.64 -1.08 -17.98
C ALA A 437 -0.78 -0.88 -16.75
N LEU A 438 -0.31 -1.97 -16.15
CA LEU A 438 0.59 -1.88 -15.01
C LEU A 438 2.01 -1.52 -15.45
N PRO A 439 2.70 -0.62 -14.74
CA PRO A 439 4.11 -0.41 -14.99
C PRO A 439 4.88 -1.71 -14.71
N PRO A 440 5.97 -1.98 -15.45
CA PRO A 440 6.77 -3.19 -15.23
C PRO A 440 7.26 -3.30 -13.78
N LEU A 441 7.30 -4.52 -13.23
CA LEU A 441 7.76 -4.76 -11.83
C LEU A 441 9.16 -4.19 -11.53
N PHE A 442 10.03 -4.13 -12.53
CA PHE A 442 11.40 -3.60 -12.41
C PHE A 442 11.47 -2.14 -12.87
N SER A 443 10.47 -1.34 -12.54
CA SER A 443 10.40 0.09 -12.87
C SER A 443 9.93 0.91 -11.67
N THR A 444 9.82 2.23 -11.82
CA THR A 444 9.31 3.14 -10.78
C THR A 444 10.05 2.98 -9.44
N ASP A 445 9.35 2.56 -8.39
CA ASP A 445 9.84 2.44 -7.01
C ASP A 445 10.76 1.24 -6.75
N PHE A 446 10.96 0.40 -7.77
CA PHE A 446 12.02 -0.61 -7.74
C PHE A 446 13.38 0.00 -7.38
N TRP A 447 13.74 1.14 -7.98
CA TRP A 447 15.05 1.78 -7.76
C TRP A 447 15.23 2.31 -6.34
N PRO A 448 14.32 3.11 -5.75
CA PRO A 448 14.31 3.42 -4.32
C PRO A 448 14.40 2.18 -3.44
N GLY A 449 13.69 1.11 -3.78
CA GLY A 449 13.72 -0.17 -3.06
C GLY A 449 15.13 -0.76 -2.97
N LEU A 450 15.90 -0.75 -4.07
CA LEU A 450 17.29 -1.22 -4.09
C LEU A 450 18.17 -0.49 -3.05
N PHE A 451 18.02 0.83 -2.94
CA PHE A 451 18.77 1.63 -1.97
C PHE A 451 18.37 1.29 -0.54
N VAL A 452 17.06 1.22 -0.27
CA VAL A 452 16.53 0.87 1.07
C VAL A 452 16.99 -0.53 1.47
N GLY A 453 16.98 -1.50 0.55
CA GLY A 453 17.52 -2.84 0.78
C GLY A 453 19.00 -2.83 1.17
N ALA A 454 19.82 -2.00 0.52
CA ALA A 454 21.24 -1.86 0.87
C ALA A 454 21.43 -1.26 2.27
N PHE A 455 20.67 -0.22 2.62
CA PHE A 455 20.69 0.37 3.97
C PHE A 455 20.23 -0.62 5.04
N ALA A 456 19.13 -1.34 4.79
CA ALA A 456 18.62 -2.37 5.69
C ALA A 456 19.66 -3.47 5.93
N ALA A 457 20.36 -3.91 4.88
CA ALA A 457 21.43 -4.91 5.00
C ALA A 457 22.60 -4.42 5.86
N LEU A 458 23.03 -3.16 5.71
CA LEU A 458 24.06 -2.55 6.54
C LEU A 458 23.63 -2.44 8.00
N LEU A 459 22.39 -2.00 8.25
CA LEU A 459 21.83 -1.87 9.59
C LEU A 459 21.69 -3.24 10.27
N LEU A 460 21.12 -4.24 9.60
CA LEU A 460 21.01 -5.59 10.14
C LEU A 460 22.40 -6.18 10.45
N SER A 461 23.36 -5.99 9.54
CA SER A 461 24.73 -6.46 9.73
C SER A 461 25.44 -5.75 10.88
N SER A 462 25.20 -4.45 11.08
CA SER A 462 25.78 -3.68 12.19
C SER A 462 25.20 -4.10 13.55
N VAL A 463 23.89 -4.37 13.61
CA VAL A 463 23.21 -4.90 14.81
C VAL A 463 23.78 -6.28 15.17
N VAL A 464 23.91 -7.19 14.21
CA VAL A 464 24.50 -8.52 14.44
C VAL A 464 25.95 -8.41 14.89
N ALA A 465 26.75 -7.53 14.26
CA ALA A 465 28.13 -7.29 14.64
C ALA A 465 28.26 -6.68 16.05
N GLY A 466 27.37 -5.76 16.41
CA GLY A 466 27.30 -5.14 17.74
C GLY A 466 26.94 -6.13 18.83
N ALA A 467 25.87 -6.91 18.63
CA ALA A 467 25.44 -7.94 19.59
C ALA A 467 26.53 -9.00 19.83
N THR A 468 27.17 -9.48 18.77
CA THR A 468 28.25 -10.47 18.88
C THR A 468 29.52 -9.90 19.53
N TRP A 469 29.83 -8.61 19.31
CA TRP A 469 30.91 -7.91 20.02
C TRP A 469 30.62 -7.80 21.52
N ILE A 470 29.40 -7.42 21.91
CA ILE A 470 28.96 -7.35 23.32
C ILE A 470 29.10 -8.72 24.00
N VAL A 471 28.60 -9.79 23.36
CA VAL A 471 28.71 -11.16 23.89
C VAL A 471 30.17 -11.59 24.06
N ARG A 472 31.04 -11.28 23.10
CA ARG A 472 32.49 -11.57 23.19
C ARG A 472 33.17 -10.78 24.32
N ALA A 473 32.84 -9.51 24.47
CA ALA A 473 33.37 -8.66 25.54
C ALA A 473 32.95 -9.17 26.93
N LEU A 474 31.69 -9.56 27.10
CA LEU A 474 31.18 -10.16 28.33
C LEU A 474 31.85 -11.50 28.66
N ARG A 475 32.10 -12.36 27.65
CA ARG A 475 32.84 -13.62 27.84
C ARG A 475 34.30 -13.38 28.27
N ARG A 476 35.02 -12.43 27.65
CA ARG A 476 36.40 -12.09 28.04
C ARG A 476 36.50 -11.59 29.48
N ARG A 477 35.54 -10.79 29.94
CA ARG A 477 35.49 -10.33 31.35
C ARG A 477 35.29 -11.46 32.36
N ARG A 478 34.66 -12.57 31.97
CA ARG A 478 34.37 -13.72 32.85
C ARG A 478 35.49 -14.75 32.92
N SER A 479 36.56 -14.64 32.13
CA SER A 479 37.67 -15.62 32.14
C SER A 479 39.00 -14.91 31.88
N PRO A 480 39.71 -14.46 32.93
CA PRO A 480 41.01 -13.82 32.79
C PRO A 480 42.02 -14.82 32.22
N ALA A 481 42.97 -14.32 31.41
CA ALA A 481 44.06 -15.14 30.87
C ALA A 481 45.01 -15.58 32.00
N PRO A 482 45.62 -16.78 31.92
CA PRO A 482 46.61 -17.23 32.89
C PRO A 482 47.84 -16.31 32.90
N GLU A 483 48.38 -16.02 34.08
CA GLU A 483 49.56 -15.14 34.21
C GLU A 483 50.86 -15.86 33.80
N PRO A 484 51.84 -15.13 33.23
CA PRO A 484 53.16 -15.69 32.91
C PRO A 484 53.91 -16.09 34.18
N SER A 485 54.55 -17.28 34.18
CA SER A 485 55.25 -17.86 35.34
C SER A 485 56.28 -16.94 36.01
N GLY A 486 56.95 -16.09 35.23
CA GLY A 486 57.95 -15.14 35.75
C GLY A 486 57.37 -13.98 36.59
N SER A 487 56.06 -13.69 36.45
CA SER A 487 55.38 -12.61 37.20
C SER A 487 54.70 -13.10 38.48
N LEU A 488 54.49 -14.41 38.61
CA LEU A 488 53.75 -15.02 39.72
C LEU A 488 54.28 -14.67 41.12
N PRO A 489 55.60 -14.62 41.38
CA PRO A 489 56.11 -14.27 42.71
C PRO A 489 55.82 -12.83 43.15
N LEU A 490 55.45 -11.95 42.21
CA LEU A 490 55.12 -10.54 42.46
C LEU A 490 53.61 -10.32 42.58
N THR A 491 52.80 -11.13 41.89
CA THR A 491 51.35 -10.94 41.77
C THR A 491 50.55 -11.85 42.70
N ALA A 492 51.09 -13.01 43.09
CA ALA A 492 50.38 -13.98 43.90
C ALA A 492 50.22 -13.48 45.35
N PRO A 493 48.99 -13.36 45.87
CA PRO A 493 48.75 -12.90 47.22
C PRO A 493 49.20 -13.93 48.26
N THR A 494 49.68 -13.45 49.40
CA THR A 494 50.00 -14.27 50.58
C THR A 494 48.74 -14.71 51.34
N GLU A 495 47.65 -13.94 51.20
CA GLU A 495 46.36 -14.18 51.86
C GLU A 495 45.20 -14.17 50.83
N PRO A 496 45.14 -15.13 49.89
CA PRO A 496 44.12 -15.13 48.84
C PRO A 496 42.70 -15.24 49.40
N SER A 497 41.72 -14.66 48.69
CA SER A 497 40.31 -14.93 48.91
C SER A 497 39.87 -16.20 48.17
N VAL A 498 38.83 -16.89 48.66
CA VAL A 498 38.28 -18.08 47.98
C VAL A 498 37.86 -17.76 46.55
N SER A 499 37.27 -16.59 46.31
CA SER A 499 36.89 -16.13 44.97
C SER A 499 38.09 -15.90 44.03
N TYR A 500 39.24 -15.47 44.56
CA TYR A 500 40.48 -15.42 43.79
C TYR A 500 40.92 -16.84 43.42
N LEU A 501 40.98 -17.76 44.39
CA LEU A 501 41.38 -19.15 44.17
C LEU A 501 40.51 -19.85 43.13
N ARG A 502 39.18 -19.74 43.20
CA ARG A 502 38.26 -20.35 42.22
C ARG A 502 38.49 -19.85 40.80
N ARG A 503 38.66 -18.53 40.64
CA ARG A 503 38.89 -17.92 39.31
C ARG A 503 40.24 -18.35 38.74
N THR A 504 41.29 -18.33 39.56
CA THR A 504 42.64 -18.71 39.15
C THR A 504 42.74 -20.21 38.87
N ALA A 505 42.18 -21.07 39.72
CA ALA A 505 42.13 -22.52 39.52
C ALA A 505 41.46 -22.88 38.19
N TYR A 506 40.31 -22.26 37.90
CA TYR A 506 39.60 -22.51 36.65
C TYR A 506 40.42 -22.07 35.43
N ALA A 507 41.00 -20.87 35.49
CA ALA A 507 41.77 -20.31 34.37
C ALA A 507 43.01 -21.16 34.07
N GLU A 508 43.77 -21.54 35.10
CA GLU A 508 44.99 -22.34 34.98
C GLU A 508 44.68 -23.77 34.51
N LEU A 509 43.67 -24.42 35.08
CA LEU A 509 43.27 -25.79 34.70
C LEU A 509 42.72 -25.84 33.27
N THR A 510 41.91 -24.86 32.87
CA THR A 510 41.39 -24.76 31.50
C THR A 510 42.52 -24.51 30.50
N ALA A 511 43.50 -23.66 30.87
CA ALA A 511 44.66 -23.40 30.03
C ALA A 511 45.50 -24.66 29.83
N LEU A 512 45.82 -25.39 30.91
CA LEU A 512 46.52 -26.67 30.82
C LEU A 512 45.75 -27.68 29.95
N THR A 513 44.45 -27.83 30.20
CA THR A 513 43.60 -28.76 29.42
C THR A 513 43.62 -28.44 27.93
N ALA A 514 43.61 -27.16 27.56
CA ALA A 514 43.62 -26.73 26.16
C ALA A 514 44.96 -27.01 25.44
N GLU A 515 46.06 -27.10 26.17
CA GLU A 515 47.38 -27.42 25.62
C GLU A 515 47.51 -28.91 25.25
N PHE A 516 46.69 -29.80 25.85
CA PHE A 516 46.60 -31.20 25.47
C PHE A 516 45.53 -31.43 24.39
N SER A 517 45.95 -31.38 23.13
CA SER A 517 45.07 -31.62 21.97
C SER A 517 45.15 -33.04 21.39
N SER A 518 46.04 -33.92 21.91
CA SER A 518 46.23 -35.31 21.43
C SER A 518 46.31 -36.31 22.59
N PRO A 519 45.66 -37.50 22.52
CA PRO A 519 45.71 -38.53 23.59
C PRO A 519 47.07 -39.21 23.80
N ASP A 520 48.02 -39.02 22.88
CA ASP A 520 49.31 -39.72 22.86
C ASP A 520 50.43 -38.99 23.61
N ASP A 521 50.20 -37.76 24.10
CA ASP A 521 51.16 -36.98 24.91
C ASP A 521 51.10 -37.39 26.40
N ARG A 522 51.36 -38.67 26.70
CA ARG A 522 51.40 -39.21 28.07
C ARG A 522 52.76 -38.98 28.75
N GLY A 523 53.09 -37.71 28.97
CA GLY A 523 54.27 -37.28 29.73
C GLY A 523 53.92 -36.74 31.12
N ARG A 524 54.93 -36.24 31.85
CA ARG A 524 54.79 -35.67 33.21
C ARG A 524 53.71 -34.58 33.33
N ALA A 525 53.52 -33.79 32.28
CA ALA A 525 52.49 -32.77 32.26
C ALA A 525 51.06 -33.35 32.25
N TRP A 526 50.87 -34.53 31.65
CA TRP A 526 49.60 -35.25 31.68
C TRP A 526 49.30 -35.77 33.09
N ASP A 527 50.29 -36.30 33.80
CA ASP A 527 50.12 -36.75 35.19
C ASP A 527 49.64 -35.59 36.09
N HIS A 528 50.16 -34.37 35.87
CA HIS A 528 49.69 -33.19 36.59
C HIS A 528 48.27 -32.78 36.20
N LEU A 529 47.89 -32.90 34.93
CA LEU A 529 46.52 -32.64 34.49
C LEU A 529 45.55 -33.67 35.08
N ASP A 530 45.89 -34.96 35.01
CA ASP A 530 45.09 -36.06 35.55
C ASP A 530 44.89 -35.92 37.06
N ALA A 531 45.96 -35.64 37.82
CA ALA A 531 45.88 -35.36 39.24
C ALA A 531 45.01 -34.12 39.54
N ALA A 532 45.12 -33.06 38.75
CA ALA A 532 44.30 -31.87 38.94
C ALA A 532 42.82 -32.14 38.64
N LEU A 533 42.51 -32.94 37.61
CA LEU A 533 41.16 -33.36 37.25
C LEU A 533 40.55 -34.28 38.31
N LEU A 534 41.33 -35.20 38.89
CA LEU A 534 40.88 -36.06 39.99
C LEU A 534 40.43 -35.26 41.21
N LEU A 535 41.12 -34.16 41.55
CA LEU A 535 40.74 -33.27 42.65
C LEU A 535 39.41 -32.52 42.42
N VAL A 536 38.92 -32.52 41.18
CA VAL A 536 37.73 -31.78 40.76
C VAL A 536 36.69 -32.70 40.13
N ASP A 537 36.73 -33.99 40.48
CA ASP A 537 35.80 -35.04 40.02
C ASP A 537 35.74 -35.17 38.49
N GLY A 538 36.84 -34.89 37.79
CA GLY A 538 36.95 -34.94 36.32
C GLY A 538 36.35 -33.75 35.58
N ASP A 539 35.70 -32.80 36.28
CA ASP A 539 35.10 -31.61 35.69
C ASP A 539 35.85 -30.32 36.10
N PRO A 540 36.56 -29.66 35.17
CA PRO A 540 37.18 -28.35 35.43
C PRO A 540 36.19 -27.30 35.95
N GLY A 541 34.90 -27.41 35.62
CA GLY A 541 33.83 -26.54 36.09
C GLY A 541 33.59 -26.60 37.60
N ARG A 542 33.94 -27.72 38.25
CA ARG A 542 33.74 -27.95 39.69
C ARG A 542 34.44 -26.92 40.56
N VAL A 543 35.62 -26.42 40.15
CA VAL A 543 36.35 -25.37 40.91
C VAL A 543 35.59 -24.05 41.04
N ARG A 544 34.55 -23.81 40.23
CA ARG A 544 33.70 -22.61 40.32
C ARG A 544 32.53 -22.78 41.29
N GLN A 545 32.21 -24.01 41.68
CA GLN A 545 31.05 -24.31 42.52
C GLN A 545 31.36 -24.04 44.01
N PRO A 546 30.36 -23.63 44.81
CA PRO A 546 30.48 -23.64 46.27
C PRO A 546 30.68 -25.09 46.77
N GLY A 547 31.66 -25.33 47.63
CA GLY A 547 31.92 -26.67 48.22
C GLY A 547 33.38 -27.14 48.12
N THR A 548 34.15 -26.68 47.14
CA THR A 548 35.60 -26.95 47.09
C THR A 548 36.33 -26.08 48.12
N ASP A 549 37.08 -26.70 49.01
CA ASP A 549 37.87 -26.02 50.04
C ASP A 549 39.08 -25.29 49.43
N ALA A 550 39.65 -24.35 50.19
CA ALA A 550 40.72 -23.49 49.70
C ALA A 550 42.03 -24.26 49.43
N ALA A 551 42.31 -25.35 50.16
CA ALA A 551 43.52 -26.14 49.96
C ALA A 551 43.43 -26.95 48.65
N THR A 552 42.27 -27.54 48.37
CA THR A 552 42.01 -28.22 47.10
C THR A 552 42.13 -27.25 45.91
N LEU A 553 41.58 -26.03 46.02
CA LEU A 553 41.73 -25.03 44.95
C LEU A 553 43.20 -24.63 44.71
N VAL A 554 44.01 -24.49 45.77
CA VAL A 554 45.44 -24.22 45.63
C VAL A 554 46.16 -25.40 44.98
N ALA A 555 45.85 -26.63 45.38
CA ALA A 555 46.44 -27.82 44.78
C ALA A 555 46.16 -27.89 43.27
N VAL A 556 44.92 -27.58 42.84
CA VAL A 556 44.56 -27.51 41.42
C VAL A 556 45.36 -26.43 40.68
N ILE A 557 45.50 -25.22 41.25
CA ILE A 557 46.32 -24.15 40.64
C ILE A 557 47.77 -24.60 40.48
N VAL A 558 48.32 -25.20 41.53
CA VAL A 558 49.71 -25.64 41.59
C VAL A 558 49.98 -26.75 40.57
N LEU A 559 49.13 -27.76 40.51
CA LEU A 559 49.22 -28.85 39.53
C LEU A 559 49.05 -28.33 38.11
N ALA A 560 48.08 -27.44 37.86
CA ALA A 560 47.89 -26.84 36.55
C ALA A 560 49.14 -26.08 36.08
N ARG A 561 49.78 -25.32 36.98
CA ARG A 561 51.02 -24.60 36.67
C ARG A 561 52.22 -25.51 36.50
N ALA A 562 52.33 -26.58 37.31
CA ALA A 562 53.37 -27.58 37.18
C ALA A 562 53.25 -28.33 35.84
N GLY A 563 52.04 -28.69 35.43
CA GLY A 563 51.77 -29.27 34.12
C GLY A 563 52.22 -28.36 32.97
N ARG A 564 51.89 -27.07 33.03
CA ARG A 564 52.35 -26.10 32.01
C ARG A 564 53.86 -25.88 32.02
N ALA A 565 54.50 -25.88 33.20
CA ALA A 565 55.95 -25.81 33.31
C ALA A 565 56.63 -27.06 32.70
N ALA A 566 56.08 -28.24 32.94
CA ALA A 566 56.54 -29.48 32.33
C ALA A 566 56.37 -29.48 30.79
N LEU A 567 55.29 -28.91 30.25
CA LEU A 567 55.13 -28.69 28.80
C LEU A 567 56.18 -27.73 28.24
N ALA A 568 56.60 -26.74 29.02
CA ALA A 568 57.65 -25.79 28.64
C ALA A 568 59.08 -26.36 28.79
N GLY A 569 59.24 -27.62 29.22
CA GLY A 569 60.54 -28.27 29.40
C GLY A 569 61.30 -27.85 30.67
N ASP A 570 60.62 -27.26 31.66
CA ASP A 570 61.24 -26.90 32.95
C ASP A 570 61.30 -28.13 33.89
N PRO A 571 62.48 -28.57 34.34
CA PRO A 571 62.64 -29.77 35.18
C PRO A 571 62.28 -29.56 36.67
N ALA A 572 61.80 -28.38 37.07
CA ALA A 572 61.49 -28.09 38.47
C ALA A 572 60.24 -28.84 38.98
N ASP A 573 60.47 -29.98 39.66
CA ASP A 573 59.42 -30.85 40.22
C ASP A 573 58.75 -30.33 41.50
N LEU A 574 59.19 -29.19 42.03
CA LEU A 574 58.73 -28.67 43.31
C LEU A 574 58.27 -27.23 43.16
N CYS A 575 57.16 -26.89 43.82
CA CYS A 575 56.73 -25.50 43.93
C CYS A 575 57.37 -24.80 45.12
N CYS A 576 57.31 -23.47 45.16
CA CYS A 576 57.82 -22.72 46.28
C CYS A 576 57.09 -23.12 47.58
N GLY A 577 57.83 -23.67 48.54
CA GLY A 577 57.34 -24.06 49.86
C GLY A 577 57.05 -22.89 50.80
N VAL A 578 57.35 -21.64 50.41
CA VAL A 578 56.89 -20.44 51.13
C VAL A 578 55.48 -20.09 50.68
N ASN A 579 55.25 -19.99 49.38
CA ASN A 579 53.92 -19.82 48.80
C ASN A 579 53.84 -20.63 47.49
N PRO A 580 53.11 -21.77 47.47
CA PRO A 580 52.97 -22.58 46.28
C PRO A 580 52.43 -21.82 45.06
N LEU A 581 51.68 -20.74 45.27
CA LEU A 581 51.16 -19.88 44.20
C LEU A 581 52.26 -19.07 43.47
N HIS A 582 53.50 -19.03 43.97
CA HIS A 582 54.62 -18.39 43.29
C HIS A 582 55.17 -19.23 42.12
N GLY A 583 54.72 -20.48 41.96
CA GLY A 583 55.17 -21.37 40.89
C GLY A 583 56.41 -22.18 41.25
N PRO A 584 57.18 -22.64 40.24
CA PRO A 584 58.27 -23.60 40.44
C PRO A 584 59.40 -23.04 41.31
N ALA A 585 59.97 -23.91 42.13
CA ALA A 585 61.12 -23.62 42.98
C ALA A 585 62.42 -23.79 42.19
N THR A 586 63.36 -22.87 42.40
CA THR A 586 64.65 -22.88 41.68
C THR A 586 65.80 -23.44 42.54
N ARG A 587 65.64 -23.46 43.87
CA ARG A 587 66.64 -24.01 44.82
C ARG A 587 66.01 -24.45 46.14
N ARG A 588 66.71 -25.24 46.95
CA ARG A 588 66.35 -25.51 48.34
C ARG A 588 67.13 -24.59 49.28
N HIS A 589 66.47 -24.01 50.27
CA HIS A 589 67.09 -23.10 51.23
C HIS A 589 66.51 -23.25 52.64
N HIS A 590 67.31 -23.02 53.68
CA HIS A 590 66.83 -23.00 55.06
C HIS A 590 66.09 -21.69 55.32
N VAL A 591 64.76 -21.76 55.40
CA VAL A 591 63.91 -20.58 55.64
C VAL A 591 63.32 -20.60 57.04
N ARG A 592 63.16 -19.41 57.63
CA ARG A 592 62.47 -19.24 58.91
C ARG A 592 60.97 -19.31 58.68
N VAL A 593 60.31 -20.25 59.36
CA VAL A 593 58.86 -20.52 59.17
C VAL A 593 57.96 -19.89 60.24
N SER A 594 58.54 -19.29 61.29
CA SER A 594 57.78 -18.62 62.37
C SER A 594 58.44 -17.29 62.75
N ALA A 595 57.62 -16.27 62.98
CA ALA A 595 58.09 -14.99 63.51
C ALA A 595 58.55 -15.10 64.97
N GLU A 596 57.92 -15.95 65.77
CA GLU A 596 58.13 -16.05 67.23
C GLU A 596 59.27 -16.98 67.62
N ARG A 597 59.56 -18.01 66.81
CA ARG A 597 60.60 -19.01 67.10
C ARG A 597 61.64 -19.09 65.98
N ASN A 598 62.90 -19.32 66.33
CA ASN A 598 64.03 -19.37 65.40
C ASN A 598 64.14 -20.73 64.63
N HIS A 599 63.02 -21.42 64.42
CA HIS A 599 63.00 -22.69 63.71
C HIS A 599 63.15 -22.45 62.20
N ARG A 600 64.19 -23.05 61.62
CA ARG A 600 64.46 -23.04 60.17
C ARG A 600 64.12 -24.40 59.57
N ARG A 601 63.45 -24.41 58.42
CA ARG A 601 63.17 -25.62 57.63
C ARG A 601 63.82 -25.51 56.25
N LEU A 602 64.36 -26.62 55.76
CA LEU A 602 64.87 -26.70 54.39
C LEU A 602 63.69 -26.85 53.44
N LEU A 603 63.34 -25.78 52.72
CA LEU A 603 62.20 -25.76 51.78
C LEU A 603 62.66 -25.47 50.35
N PRO A 604 61.99 -26.02 49.33
CA PRO A 604 62.13 -25.56 47.96
C PRO A 604 61.60 -24.12 47.86
N VAL A 605 62.33 -23.18 47.27
CA VAL A 605 61.92 -21.77 47.16
C VAL A 605 62.10 -21.26 45.73
N CYS A 606 61.19 -20.40 45.29
CA CYS A 606 61.40 -19.65 44.05
C CYS A 606 62.55 -18.64 44.25
N ARG A 607 63.10 -18.11 43.16
CA ARG A 607 64.22 -17.16 43.19
C ARG A 607 63.98 -16.01 44.18
N LEU A 608 62.80 -15.38 44.12
CA LEU A 608 62.45 -14.25 44.97
C LEU A 608 62.43 -14.62 46.47
N CYS A 609 61.77 -15.71 46.84
CA CYS A 609 61.72 -16.17 48.24
C CYS A 609 63.11 -16.62 48.72
N GLY A 610 63.92 -17.21 47.84
CA GLY A 610 65.30 -17.56 48.15
C GLY A 610 66.16 -16.34 48.42
N ASP A 611 66.01 -15.27 47.64
CA ASP A 611 66.79 -14.03 47.80
C ASP A 611 66.34 -13.27 49.06
N THR A 612 65.03 -13.23 49.33
CA THR A 612 64.48 -12.69 50.59
C THR A 612 65.00 -13.47 51.80
N ALA A 613 65.09 -14.80 51.72
CA ALA A 613 65.54 -15.62 52.85
C ALA A 613 67.01 -15.35 53.24
N VAL A 614 67.83 -14.90 52.28
CA VAL A 614 69.23 -14.51 52.51
C VAL A 614 69.33 -13.07 52.98
N ALA A 615 68.65 -12.14 52.31
CA ALA A 615 68.75 -10.71 52.59
C ALA A 615 67.99 -10.29 53.86
N GLU A 616 66.82 -10.86 54.11
CA GLU A 616 65.93 -10.54 55.22
C GLU A 616 65.23 -11.80 55.76
N PRO A 617 65.94 -12.67 56.51
CA PRO A 617 65.38 -13.93 57.00
C PRO A 617 64.09 -13.77 57.83
N GLY A 618 63.91 -12.61 58.49
CA GLY A 618 62.72 -12.26 59.26
C GLY A 618 61.48 -11.94 58.41
N GLY A 619 61.64 -11.66 57.12
CA GLY A 619 60.54 -11.33 56.20
C GLY A 619 59.82 -12.55 55.61
N ILE A 620 60.39 -13.75 55.71
CA ILE A 620 59.79 -14.98 55.15
C ILE A 620 58.46 -15.37 55.82
N PRO A 621 58.30 -15.31 57.16
CA PRO A 621 57.03 -15.63 57.80
C PRO A 621 55.82 -14.83 57.28
N ALA A 622 56.02 -13.57 56.89
CA ALA A 622 54.96 -12.73 56.32
C ALA A 622 54.58 -13.11 54.87
N ARG A 623 55.46 -13.87 54.18
CA ARG A 623 55.25 -14.34 52.81
C ARG A 623 54.68 -15.76 52.74
N LEU A 624 54.52 -16.43 53.87
CA LEU A 624 53.93 -17.76 53.92
C LEU A 624 52.46 -17.68 53.50
N LEU A 625 52.06 -18.59 52.61
CA LEU A 625 50.67 -18.68 52.18
C LEU A 625 49.77 -18.96 53.39
N LYS A 626 48.76 -18.13 53.61
CA LYS A 626 47.72 -18.36 54.62
C LYS A 626 46.36 -18.54 53.98
N LEU A 627 45.80 -19.71 54.17
CA LEU A 627 44.50 -20.07 53.62
C LEU A 627 43.38 -19.68 54.59
N PRO A 628 42.20 -19.29 54.06
CA PRO A 628 41.02 -19.13 54.90
C PRO A 628 40.64 -20.47 55.56
N ASP A 629 40.43 -20.47 56.87
CA ASP A 629 39.98 -21.65 57.65
C ASP A 629 38.50 -21.96 57.33
N PRO A 630 38.11 -23.23 57.13
CA PRO A 630 36.71 -23.62 57.00
C PRO A 630 35.87 -23.45 58.28
N SER A 631 36.48 -23.24 59.44
CA SER A 631 35.79 -23.06 60.73
C SER A 631 35.20 -21.64 60.88
N PRO A 632 34.08 -21.45 61.61
CA PRO A 632 33.49 -20.12 61.82
C PRO A 632 34.35 -19.25 62.75
N GLY A 633 35.30 -18.56 62.14
CA GLY A 633 36.20 -17.58 62.75
C GLY A 633 37.13 -17.07 61.65
N ASN A 634 37.47 -15.78 61.62
CA ASN A 634 38.32 -15.20 60.57
C ASN A 634 39.81 -15.57 60.77
N THR A 635 40.07 -16.80 61.21
CA THR A 635 41.40 -17.38 61.41
C THR A 635 41.93 -17.84 60.06
N ARG A 636 43.18 -17.47 59.75
CA ARG A 636 43.88 -17.96 58.56
C ARG A 636 44.98 -18.91 59.01
N VAL A 637 44.98 -20.11 58.46
CA VAL A 637 45.96 -21.13 58.81
C VAL A 637 47.12 -21.07 57.81
N PRO A 638 48.38 -21.06 58.27
CA PRO A 638 49.52 -21.19 57.38
C PRO A 638 49.48 -22.53 56.64
N TYR A 639 49.87 -22.54 55.37
CA TYR A 639 49.78 -23.71 54.48
C TYR A 639 50.68 -24.91 54.88
N TYR A 640 51.59 -24.78 55.84
CA TYR A 640 52.69 -25.72 56.10
C TYR A 640 52.50 -26.71 57.26
#